data_AF-A0AAN4W3G7-F1
#
_entry.id   AF-A0AAN4W3G7-F1
#
_cell.length_a   1.000
_cell.length_b   1.000
_cell.length_c   1.000
_cell.angle_alpha   90.00
_cell.angle_beta   90.00
_cell.angle_gamma   90.00
#
_symmetry.space_group_name_H-M   'P 1'
#
loop_
_entity.id
_entity.type
_entity.pdbx_description
1 polymer ?
#
loop_
_entity_poly.entity_id
_entity_poly.type
_entity_poly.pdbx_seq_one_letter_code
_entity_poly.pdbx_strand_id
1 'polypeptide(L)'
;MKIFERLIIWLFALALTACYQTNPYVEISSTLPKVADDFTWSASNSSDWNVILPATVKEDDLAFLKSGGQIFAAAQVLNGELAFHSKVPLNLQEVSLWIPSGNYTIAISPNGGNLDLSLTNGSNLRISNAVDDAYSRVDNLGGDITIDGEAVALEAVAYDRITLKNGGKAVIIGSSVSCSQLMSNGNTQNDLVIASGAKFTIGSGFTDNKTNVSNYGELIVNGNYIVSSEQLTHNTEAALMRVNGNMNNNNFVENRGSLTVTGNAHNNGQATMDNYCAMYVLGDFHQNNTMGHYGYISVGGKTTFAGATSTTFSDGAFWEGEGDINVSGNLYSVSGTALIATVAETSITGAAGVATALRFCTGTGAFKNNILGLDEQEVINCNYTTSNIDCGRTFTFSLPDADNDGIEDENDDYPNDPNRAFMMRYPAVGDVVVGFEDLWPNKGDYDFNDMVMAYHLEYALSANNEAVDLKVVGNYRAHGGSLENGIALRWLSGGQVISGDLFSNSTYGVFDQGRKDVLLLSENITETLSPYFKNHGSGPSAAPQEFSATLTFVPGLSASDISALSTNAFIFRSADRTHEIQQVDCRATAKMNTALFRTADDDSDQLNRWYKTVNNMPWSVEILSGDVNFKHPLENINIEEAYPDFREWVESNGQAKQEWFRYPNEAKVFNWDEL
;
A
#
# COMPACT_ATOMS: atom_id res chain seq x y z
N MET A 1 72.12 -5.67 32.20
CA MET A 1 73.32 -5.91 31.40
C MET A 1 73.83 -4.58 30.88
N LYS A 2 75.03 -4.13 31.31
CA LYS A 2 75.82 -2.97 30.83
C LYS A 2 75.18 -1.55 31.02
N ILE A 3 75.83 -0.54 31.65
CA ILE A 3 77.11 0.18 31.32
C ILE A 3 76.87 1.07 30.07
N PHE A 4 77.10 2.38 29.96
CA PHE A 4 77.86 3.46 30.68
C PHE A 4 77.47 4.85 30.04
N GLU A 5 77.80 6.08 30.49
CA GLU A 5 78.33 6.70 31.74
C GLU A 5 78.37 8.27 31.62
N ARG A 6 78.44 9.00 32.77
CA ARG A 6 79.15 10.32 32.99
C ARG A 6 78.61 11.62 32.32
N LEU A 7 78.92 12.87 32.75
CA LEU A 7 79.86 13.47 33.74
C LEU A 7 79.27 14.86 34.23
N ILE A 8 79.12 15.15 35.55
CA ILE A 8 79.91 16.09 36.41
C ILE A 8 79.52 17.61 36.54
N ILE A 9 79.23 18.02 37.79
CA ILE A 9 79.52 19.33 38.49
C ILE A 9 78.80 20.64 38.03
N TRP A 10 78.27 21.57 38.85
CA TRP A 10 77.98 21.76 40.30
C TRP A 10 76.93 22.90 40.46
N LEU A 11 76.08 22.91 41.52
CA LEU A 11 76.02 23.94 42.59
C LEU A 11 74.78 23.80 43.51
N PHE A 12 75.00 23.93 44.83
CA PHE A 12 74.11 24.32 45.96
C PHE A 12 72.57 24.38 45.75
N ALA A 13 71.74 23.80 46.64
CA ALA A 13 71.69 24.11 48.07
C ALA A 13 71.16 22.96 48.97
N LEU A 14 71.20 23.17 50.29
CA LEU A 14 71.02 22.15 51.33
C LEU A 14 69.62 21.52 51.38
N ALA A 15 69.59 20.20 51.57
CA ALA A 15 68.52 19.49 52.27
C ALA A 15 69.13 18.78 53.49
N LEU A 16 68.50 18.94 54.66
CA LEU A 16 68.87 18.23 55.89
C LEU A 16 67.60 17.58 56.46
N THR A 17 67.33 16.37 55.98
CA THR A 17 66.43 15.38 56.56
C THR A 17 67.28 14.29 57.22
N ALA A 18 66.86 13.61 58.28
CA ALA A 18 65.67 13.78 59.12
C ALA A 18 65.97 13.21 60.52
N CYS A 19 65.08 13.43 61.47
CA CYS A 19 64.90 12.49 62.58
C CYS A 19 63.41 12.17 62.72
N TYR A 20 63.13 10.97 63.22
CA TYR A 20 61.83 10.41 63.57
C TYR A 20 60.72 11.42 63.90
N GLN A 21 59.55 11.26 63.26
CA GLN A 21 58.28 11.32 63.98
C GLN A 21 57.12 10.60 63.25
N THR A 22 56.06 10.35 64.02
CA THR A 22 54.79 9.70 63.67
C THR A 22 54.04 10.38 62.53
N ASN A 23 53.07 9.68 61.92
CA ASN A 23 52.14 10.21 60.91
C ASN A 23 51.72 11.64 61.26
N PRO A 24 51.95 12.62 60.36
CA PRO A 24 51.64 14.00 60.64
C PRO A 24 50.11 14.19 60.68
N TYR A 25 49.64 14.83 61.74
CA TYR A 25 48.24 15.19 61.95
C TYR A 25 48.11 16.71 61.90
N VAL A 26 46.99 17.20 61.37
CA VAL A 26 46.67 18.64 61.30
C VAL A 26 45.41 18.88 62.13
N GLU A 27 45.57 19.63 63.23
CA GLU A 27 44.44 20.18 63.98
C GLU A 27 43.97 21.47 63.29
N ILE A 28 42.71 21.50 62.86
CA ILE A 28 42.05 22.74 62.46
C ILE A 28 41.51 23.41 63.75
N SER A 29 41.98 24.61 64.09
CA SER A 29 41.66 25.21 65.39
C SER A 29 40.24 25.80 65.44
N SER A 30 39.65 25.87 66.63
CA SER A 30 38.24 26.23 66.86
C SER A 30 37.89 27.71 66.64
N THR A 31 38.76 28.50 66.02
CA THR A 31 38.51 29.88 65.62
C THR A 31 39.13 30.13 64.24
N LEU A 32 38.40 29.76 63.19
CA LEU A 32 38.64 30.33 61.87
C LEU A 32 38.53 31.87 61.98
N PRO A 33 39.50 32.64 61.47
CA PRO A 33 39.37 34.10 61.41
C PRO A 33 38.13 34.51 60.64
N LYS A 34 37.59 35.71 60.92
CA LYS A 34 36.58 36.30 60.03
C LYS A 34 37.14 36.32 58.61
N VAL A 35 36.40 35.72 57.70
CA VAL A 35 36.78 35.37 56.33
C VAL A 35 37.58 36.49 55.64
N ALA A 36 38.80 36.16 55.24
CA ALA A 36 39.42 36.69 54.05
C ALA A 36 39.19 35.68 52.92
N ASP A 37 39.05 36.15 51.68
CA ASP A 37 38.47 35.41 50.55
C ASP A 37 39.34 34.26 49.99
N ASP A 38 40.39 33.85 50.72
CA ASP A 38 41.53 33.08 50.20
C ASP A 38 42.02 31.93 51.11
N PHE A 39 41.28 31.53 52.15
CA PHE A 39 41.68 30.38 52.97
C PHE A 39 41.72 29.09 52.15
N THR A 40 42.94 28.70 51.78
CA THR A 40 43.24 27.54 50.94
C THR A 40 44.25 26.65 51.64
N TRP A 41 43.95 25.35 51.69
CA TRP A 41 44.89 24.32 52.14
C TRP A 41 45.20 23.36 50.99
N SER A 42 46.47 23.04 50.81
CA SER A 42 46.93 22.02 49.85
C SER A 42 48.02 21.17 50.49
N ALA A 43 47.88 19.84 50.38
CA ALA A 43 48.93 18.91 50.75
C ALA A 43 50.00 18.87 49.65
N SER A 44 51.28 18.95 50.03
CA SER A 44 52.38 18.93 49.07
C SER A 44 52.81 17.51 48.62
N ASN A 45 52.39 16.45 49.32
CA ASN A 45 52.86 15.07 49.09
C ASN A 45 51.75 14.00 49.28
N SER A 46 51.86 12.90 48.53
CA SER A 46 50.86 11.84 48.32
C SER A 46 50.82 10.72 49.38
N SER A 47 50.86 11.04 50.67
CA SER A 47 50.66 10.08 51.78
C SER A 47 49.26 10.21 52.38
N ASP A 48 48.72 9.16 53.03
CA ASP A 48 47.44 9.24 53.74
C ASP A 48 47.54 10.13 55.00
N TRP A 49 46.61 11.07 55.17
CA TRP A 49 46.52 11.97 56.33
C TRP A 49 45.19 11.77 57.06
N ASN A 50 45.21 11.80 58.39
CA ASN A 50 44.01 11.93 59.21
C ASN A 50 43.80 13.41 59.55
N VAL A 51 42.70 13.99 59.07
CA VAL A 51 42.26 15.34 59.45
C VAL A 51 41.42 15.24 60.73
N ILE A 52 41.73 16.06 61.74
CA ILE A 52 40.96 16.14 62.98
C ILE A 52 40.18 17.46 62.98
N LEU A 53 38.86 17.36 62.89
CA LEU A 53 37.96 18.52 62.94
C LEU A 53 37.78 19.00 64.39
N PRO A 54 37.75 20.33 64.63
CA PRO A 54 37.37 20.86 65.94
C PRO A 54 35.89 20.56 66.18
N ALA A 55 35.50 20.31 67.44
CA ALA A 55 34.14 19.88 67.81
C ALA A 55 33.00 20.87 67.44
N THR A 56 33.33 22.05 66.92
CA THR A 56 32.41 23.09 66.42
C THR A 56 32.17 23.05 64.91
N VAL A 57 32.95 22.28 64.14
CA VAL A 57 32.78 22.10 62.68
C VAL A 57 32.35 20.66 62.45
N LYS A 58 31.20 20.45 61.79
CA LYS A 58 30.78 19.11 61.41
C LYS A 58 31.40 18.75 60.06
N GLU A 59 31.58 17.45 59.84
CA GLU A 59 32.00 16.91 58.55
C GLU A 59 30.99 17.26 57.44
N ASP A 60 29.70 17.35 57.81
CA ASP A 60 28.57 17.80 56.98
C ASP A 60 28.61 19.30 56.57
N ASP A 61 29.54 20.12 57.11
CA ASP A 61 29.66 21.56 56.78
C ASP A 61 30.78 21.86 55.75
N LEU A 62 31.49 20.83 55.29
CA LEU A 62 32.68 20.93 54.45
C LEU A 62 32.45 20.36 53.05
N ALA A 63 33.10 20.96 52.06
CA ALA A 63 33.16 20.46 50.70
C ALA A 63 34.59 20.08 50.31
N PHE A 64 34.74 19.02 49.50
CA PHE A 64 36.05 18.43 49.18
C PHE A 64 36.23 18.27 47.67
N LEU A 65 37.29 18.87 47.13
CA LEU A 65 37.83 18.57 45.81
C LEU A 65 38.80 17.40 45.94
N LYS A 66 38.53 16.26 45.29
CA LYS A 66 39.31 15.03 45.41
C LYS A 66 39.58 14.34 44.06
N SER A 67 40.52 13.41 44.02
CA SER A 67 40.68 12.44 42.93
C SER A 67 41.12 11.10 43.55
N GLY A 68 40.34 10.05 43.31
CA GLY A 68 40.46 8.80 44.07
C GLY A 68 40.36 9.05 45.57
N GLY A 69 41.36 8.59 46.33
CA GLY A 69 41.47 8.80 47.78
C GLY A 69 42.13 10.12 48.21
N GLN A 70 42.62 10.96 47.29
CA GLN A 70 43.37 12.18 47.63
C GLN A 70 42.49 13.42 47.61
N ILE A 71 42.57 14.24 48.66
CA ILE A 71 41.89 15.55 48.76
C ILE A 71 42.88 16.65 48.31
N PHE A 72 42.50 17.43 47.30
CA PHE A 72 43.27 18.53 46.70
C PHE A 72 42.89 19.91 47.23
N ALA A 73 41.66 20.06 47.73
CA ALA A 73 41.20 21.23 48.47
C ALA A 73 39.99 20.87 49.35
N ALA A 74 39.83 21.60 50.45
CA ALA A 74 38.62 21.59 51.26
C ALA A 74 38.19 23.04 51.54
N ALA A 75 36.88 23.29 51.54
CA ALA A 75 36.30 24.60 51.81
C ALA A 75 35.05 24.47 52.69
N GLN A 76 34.81 25.44 53.57
CA GLN A 76 33.59 25.50 54.38
C GLN A 76 32.46 26.13 53.57
N VAL A 77 31.26 25.54 53.63
CA VAL A 77 30.05 26.14 53.03
C VAL A 77 29.62 27.35 53.85
N LEU A 78 29.52 28.53 53.22
CA LEU A 78 29.06 29.76 53.86
C LEU A 78 27.95 30.40 53.02
N ASN A 79 26.75 30.53 53.60
CA ASN A 79 25.56 31.11 52.97
C ASN A 79 25.12 30.47 51.62
N GLY A 80 25.53 29.23 51.34
CA GLY A 80 25.25 28.54 50.05
C GLY A 80 26.22 28.91 48.92
N GLU A 81 27.22 29.75 49.21
CA GLU A 81 28.34 30.04 48.32
C GLU A 81 29.56 29.19 48.71
N LEU A 82 30.34 28.80 47.70
CA LEU A 82 31.50 27.94 47.83
C LEU A 82 32.48 28.27 46.70
N ALA A 83 33.73 28.59 47.06
CA ALA A 83 34.77 28.91 46.09
C ALA A 83 35.99 28.00 46.31
N PHE A 84 36.48 27.40 45.22
CA PHE A 84 37.75 26.68 45.20
C PHE A 84 38.73 27.42 44.31
N HIS A 85 39.96 27.64 44.80
CA HIS A 85 41.07 28.13 44.00
C HIS A 85 42.25 27.16 44.17
N SER A 86 42.22 26.03 43.45
CA SER A 86 43.24 24.97 43.56
C SER A 86 43.86 24.64 42.20
N LYS A 87 45.17 24.38 42.21
CA LYS A 87 45.90 23.92 41.03
C LYS A 87 45.88 22.40 40.99
N VAL A 88 45.00 21.85 40.17
CA VAL A 88 44.86 20.40 39.99
C VAL A 88 45.87 19.91 38.94
N PRO A 89 46.59 18.79 39.16
CA PRO A 89 47.56 18.26 38.19
C PRO A 89 46.90 17.86 36.85
N LEU A 90 47.48 18.32 35.74
CA LEU A 90 47.00 18.09 34.36
C LEU A 90 46.98 16.61 33.91
N ASN A 91 47.49 15.70 34.74
CA ASN A 91 47.61 14.26 34.44
C ASN A 91 46.62 13.38 35.23
N LEU A 92 45.68 13.98 35.96
CA LEU A 92 44.56 13.25 36.55
C LEU A 92 43.49 12.96 35.49
N GLN A 93 42.90 11.76 35.53
CA GLN A 93 41.84 11.36 34.60
C GLN A 93 40.44 11.79 35.05
N GLU A 94 40.25 12.00 36.36
CA GLU A 94 38.99 12.38 36.99
C GLU A 94 39.31 13.28 38.20
N VAL A 95 38.44 14.28 38.46
CA VAL A 95 38.51 15.13 39.65
C VAL A 95 37.09 15.31 40.17
N SER A 96 36.78 14.70 41.31
CA SER A 96 35.44 14.71 41.91
C SER A 96 35.29 15.83 42.95
N LEU A 97 34.25 16.67 42.83
CA LEU A 97 33.82 17.56 43.92
C LEU A 97 32.67 16.93 44.71
N TRP A 98 32.85 16.77 46.03
CA TRP A 98 31.79 16.45 46.97
C TRP A 98 31.33 17.71 47.73
N ILE A 99 30.02 17.91 47.83
CA ILE A 99 29.39 18.94 48.67
C ILE A 99 28.24 18.31 49.50
N PRO A 100 27.91 18.88 50.67
CA PRO A 100 26.76 18.48 51.48
C PRO A 100 25.40 18.72 50.81
N SER A 101 24.32 18.26 51.44
CA SER A 101 22.93 18.51 51.02
C SER A 101 22.54 19.99 51.17
N GLY A 102 22.14 20.66 50.08
CA GLY A 102 21.78 22.09 50.12
C GLY A 102 21.52 22.75 48.77
N ASN A 103 21.41 24.09 48.76
CA ASN A 103 21.28 24.91 47.54
C ASN A 103 22.62 25.57 47.22
N TYR A 104 23.15 25.38 46.01
CA TYR A 104 24.47 25.89 45.61
C TYR A 104 24.48 26.51 44.21
N THR A 105 25.27 27.57 44.04
CA THR A 105 25.67 28.06 42.72
C THR A 105 27.15 27.76 42.52
N ILE A 106 27.51 27.07 41.44
CA ILE A 106 28.89 26.76 41.08
C ILE A 106 29.20 27.45 39.75
N ALA A 107 30.27 28.25 39.76
CA ALA A 107 30.94 28.73 38.56
C ALA A 107 32.21 27.92 38.34
N ILE A 108 32.33 27.28 37.19
CA ILE A 108 33.45 26.41 36.82
C ILE A 108 34.22 27.13 35.71
N SER A 109 35.49 27.48 35.88
CA SER A 109 36.31 28.04 34.80
C SER A 109 37.51 27.12 34.53
N PRO A 110 37.34 26.06 33.72
CA PRO A 110 38.39 25.09 33.46
C PRO A 110 39.32 25.62 32.36
N ASN A 111 40.58 25.93 32.70
CA ASN A 111 41.63 26.12 31.70
C ASN A 111 42.09 24.75 31.17
N GLY A 112 41.26 24.10 30.35
CA GLY A 112 41.59 22.90 29.58
C GLY A 112 41.49 21.58 30.36
N GLY A 113 40.27 21.11 30.64
CA GLY A 113 39.99 19.76 31.15
C GLY A 113 38.52 19.57 31.55
N ASN A 114 38.06 18.32 31.60
CA ASN A 114 36.74 18.00 32.14
C ASN A 114 36.80 18.05 33.69
N LEU A 115 35.72 18.51 34.31
CA LEU A 115 35.49 18.41 35.75
C LEU A 115 34.25 17.55 35.97
N ASP A 116 34.37 16.56 36.86
CA ASP A 116 33.32 15.59 37.14
C ASP A 116 32.75 15.88 38.53
N LEU A 117 31.51 16.38 38.61
CA LEU A 117 30.88 16.75 39.88
C LEU A 117 30.04 15.58 40.41
N SER A 118 30.31 15.09 41.63
CA SER A 118 29.58 13.95 42.20
C SER A 118 28.89 14.34 43.51
N LEU A 119 27.56 14.45 43.44
CA LEU A 119 26.72 14.95 44.52
C LEU A 119 25.97 13.82 45.21
N THR A 120 25.87 13.90 46.54
CA THR A 120 25.11 12.94 47.34
C THR A 120 23.94 13.61 48.04
N ASN A 121 22.75 13.04 47.87
CA ASN A 121 21.61 13.19 48.78
C ASN A 121 20.88 14.55 48.73
N GLY A 122 20.32 14.89 47.56
CA GLY A 122 19.25 15.90 47.45
C GLY A 122 19.70 17.36 47.37
N SER A 123 20.86 17.63 46.76
CA SER A 123 21.34 19.00 46.54
C SER A 123 20.77 19.63 45.27
N ASN A 124 20.40 20.90 45.36
CA ASN A 124 20.01 21.71 44.22
C ASN A 124 21.21 22.50 43.69
N LEU A 125 21.51 22.33 42.41
CA LEU A 125 22.69 22.91 41.76
C LEU A 125 22.30 23.91 40.66
N ARG A 126 22.91 25.10 40.66
CA ARG A 126 22.98 25.99 39.50
C ARG A 126 24.39 26.03 38.94
N ILE A 127 24.54 25.79 37.65
CA ILE A 127 25.81 25.87 36.91
C ILE A 127 25.76 27.11 36.02
N SER A 128 26.79 27.96 36.07
CA SER A 128 26.89 29.19 35.27
C SER A 128 28.34 29.51 34.91
N ASN A 129 28.56 30.05 33.70
CA ASN A 129 29.87 30.51 33.19
C ASN A 129 30.97 29.43 33.18
N ALA A 130 30.74 28.32 32.48
CA ALA A 130 31.83 27.50 31.95
C ALA A 130 32.56 28.27 30.84
N VAL A 131 33.89 28.23 30.83
CA VAL A 131 34.70 28.81 29.76
C VAL A 131 35.28 27.67 28.95
N ASP A 132 35.07 27.71 27.63
CA ASP A 132 35.60 26.81 26.58
C ASP A 132 34.84 25.49 26.34
N ASP A 133 34.98 24.93 25.13
CA ASP A 133 34.17 23.85 24.50
C ASP A 133 34.24 22.45 25.19
N ALA A 134 34.70 22.37 26.44
CA ALA A 134 34.88 21.12 27.18
C ALA A 134 33.70 20.85 28.15
N TYR A 135 32.95 19.76 27.91
CA TYR A 135 31.82 19.38 28.74
C TYR A 135 32.23 19.06 30.19
N SER A 136 31.64 19.76 31.16
CA SER A 136 31.66 19.33 32.57
C SER A 136 30.67 18.19 32.76
N ARG A 137 31.07 17.09 33.42
CA ARG A 137 30.17 15.97 33.76
C ARG A 137 29.58 16.20 35.15
N VAL A 138 28.29 15.90 35.33
CA VAL A 138 27.61 16.17 36.60
C VAL A 138 26.73 15.00 37.01
N ASP A 139 27.24 14.21 37.94
CA ASP A 139 26.54 13.13 38.61
C ASP A 139 25.80 13.64 39.85
N ASN A 140 24.52 14.03 39.68
CA ASN A 140 23.65 14.31 40.82
C ASN A 140 22.77 13.10 41.15
N LEU A 141 22.91 12.56 42.37
CA LEU A 141 22.03 11.53 42.90
C LEU A 141 20.88 12.20 43.68
N GLY A 142 19.86 12.66 42.93
CA GLY A 142 18.65 13.33 43.45
C GLY A 142 18.81 14.84 43.70
N GLY A 143 17.73 15.61 43.53
CA GLY A 143 17.72 17.08 43.60
C GLY A 143 17.52 17.78 42.25
N ASP A 144 17.35 19.11 42.29
CA ASP A 144 17.19 19.96 41.10
C ASP A 144 18.56 20.31 40.47
N ILE A 145 18.62 20.41 39.15
CA ILE A 145 19.72 21.03 38.42
C ILE A 145 19.21 22.14 37.49
N THR A 146 19.90 23.28 37.51
CA THR A 146 19.67 24.42 36.61
C THR A 146 20.92 24.68 35.78
N ILE A 147 20.77 24.54 34.47
CA ILE A 147 21.81 24.79 33.46
C ILE A 147 21.54 26.16 32.85
N ASP A 148 22.47 27.10 33.06
CA ASP A 148 22.31 28.53 32.81
C ASP A 148 23.40 29.03 31.85
N GLY A 149 23.12 28.98 30.55
CA GLY A 149 23.99 29.46 29.47
C GLY A 149 24.88 28.42 28.77
N GLU A 150 25.40 27.41 29.48
CA GLU A 150 26.50 26.55 28.98
C GLU A 150 26.15 25.05 28.88
N ALA A 151 27.07 24.27 28.31
CA ALA A 151 26.93 22.83 28.09
C ALA A 151 27.33 21.96 29.30
N VAL A 152 26.42 21.07 29.71
CA VAL A 152 26.60 20.16 30.85
C VAL A 152 26.27 18.72 30.41
N ALA A 153 27.20 17.80 30.63
CA ALA A 153 26.99 16.39 30.40
C ALA A 153 26.35 15.71 31.62
N LEU A 154 25.27 14.96 31.41
CA LEU A 154 24.51 14.27 32.45
C LEU A 154 24.64 12.75 32.26
N GLU A 155 25.22 12.09 33.26
CA GLU A 155 25.44 10.62 33.30
C GLU A 155 24.66 9.95 34.46
N ALA A 156 24.20 10.73 35.45
CA ALA A 156 23.51 10.25 36.64
C ALA A 156 22.17 9.53 36.38
N VAL A 157 21.81 8.61 37.28
CA VAL A 157 20.59 7.80 37.16
C VAL A 157 19.30 8.63 37.27
N ALA A 158 19.22 9.59 38.20
CA ALA A 158 17.97 10.32 38.48
C ALA A 158 18.17 11.72 39.08
N TYR A 159 17.46 12.70 38.51
CA TYR A 159 17.29 14.07 39.00
C TYR A 159 15.81 14.31 39.40
N ASP A 160 15.53 15.24 40.31
CA ASP A 160 14.14 15.65 40.55
C ASP A 160 13.66 16.59 39.43
N ARG A 161 14.48 17.57 39.08
CA ARG A 161 14.16 18.53 38.03
C ARG A 161 15.39 18.97 37.26
N ILE A 162 15.27 19.04 35.94
CA ILE A 162 16.25 19.70 35.07
C ILE A 162 15.64 21.01 34.57
N THR A 163 16.37 22.12 34.68
CA THR A 163 15.93 23.43 34.18
C THR A 163 16.96 23.99 33.21
N LEU A 164 16.57 24.17 31.95
CA LEU A 164 17.37 24.85 30.93
C LEU A 164 16.96 26.32 30.85
N LYS A 165 17.93 27.24 30.86
CA LYS A 165 17.67 28.68 30.69
C LYS A 165 18.87 29.41 30.09
N ASN A 166 18.58 30.56 29.49
CA ASN A 166 19.55 31.54 28.99
C ASN A 166 20.63 31.00 28.01
N GLY A 167 20.42 29.87 27.33
CA GLY A 167 21.44 29.20 26.51
C GLY A 167 21.82 27.80 26.99
N GLY A 168 21.31 27.39 28.16
CA GLY A 168 21.70 26.15 28.81
C GLY A 168 21.51 24.91 27.94
N LYS A 169 22.53 24.06 27.92
CA LYS A 169 22.63 22.87 27.07
C LYS A 169 22.83 21.61 27.90
N ALA A 170 21.83 20.73 27.91
CA ALA A 170 21.97 19.40 28.51
C ALA A 170 22.42 18.39 27.45
N VAL A 171 23.47 17.62 27.74
CA VAL A 171 23.93 16.50 26.92
C VAL A 171 23.83 15.22 27.74
N ILE A 172 22.81 14.40 27.45
CA ILE A 172 22.61 13.12 28.12
C ILE A 172 23.58 12.11 27.53
N ILE A 173 24.47 11.56 28.36
CA ILE A 173 25.45 10.55 27.98
C ILE A 173 25.27 9.21 28.72
N GLY A 174 24.54 9.21 29.84
CA GLY A 174 24.29 8.00 30.63
C GLY A 174 23.28 7.03 29.97
N SER A 175 23.46 5.74 30.21
CA SER A 175 22.62 4.67 29.63
C SER A 175 21.22 4.56 30.26
N SER A 176 20.90 5.34 31.29
CA SER A 176 19.58 5.38 31.94
C SER A 176 19.42 6.62 32.82
N VAL A 177 19.52 7.81 32.21
CA VAL A 177 19.29 9.08 32.90
C VAL A 177 17.79 9.37 33.00
N SER A 178 17.34 9.94 34.11
CA SER A 178 15.94 10.32 34.28
C SER A 178 15.77 11.63 35.06
N CYS A 179 14.68 12.37 34.82
CA CYS A 179 14.27 13.45 35.70
C CYS A 179 12.75 13.43 35.95
N SER A 180 12.27 13.79 37.14
CA SER A 180 10.82 13.87 37.37
C SER A 180 10.16 15.00 36.57
N GLN A 181 10.85 16.12 36.36
CA GLN A 181 10.39 17.24 35.54
C GLN A 181 11.52 17.86 34.70
N LEU A 182 11.27 18.12 33.41
CA LEU A 182 12.11 18.99 32.58
C LEU A 182 11.41 20.34 32.36
N MET A 183 12.12 21.44 32.61
CA MET A 183 11.65 22.80 32.33
C MET A 183 12.60 23.49 31.34
N SER A 184 12.06 24.13 30.30
CA SER A 184 12.79 25.15 29.53
C SER A 184 12.21 26.53 29.82
N ASN A 185 13.08 27.44 30.27
CA ASN A 185 12.73 28.80 30.66
C ASN A 185 13.76 29.79 30.08
N GLY A 186 13.82 29.93 28.75
CA GLY A 186 14.79 30.77 28.05
C GLY A 186 14.15 31.90 27.24
N ASN A 187 14.73 33.11 27.31
CA ASN A 187 14.53 34.14 26.27
C ASN A 187 15.40 33.85 25.02
N THR A 188 16.50 33.12 25.22
CA THR A 188 17.42 32.59 24.20
C THR A 188 17.22 31.08 24.00
N GLN A 189 17.79 30.54 22.93
CA GLN A 189 17.73 29.13 22.54
C GLN A 189 18.53 28.26 23.51
N ASN A 190 17.89 27.24 24.09
CA ASN A 190 18.51 26.17 24.87
C ASN A 190 18.68 24.91 23.99
N ASP A 191 19.51 23.96 24.42
CA ASP A 191 19.70 22.67 23.73
C ASP A 191 19.44 21.49 24.68
N LEU A 192 18.77 20.44 24.19
CA LEU A 192 18.73 19.12 24.79
C LEU A 192 19.24 18.10 23.77
N VAL A 193 20.37 17.46 24.07
CA VAL A 193 20.99 16.43 23.23
C VAL A 193 20.99 15.11 23.98
N ILE A 194 20.47 14.04 23.37
CA ILE A 194 20.59 12.67 23.89
C ILE A 194 21.61 11.96 23.00
N ALA A 195 22.74 11.55 23.56
CA ALA A 195 23.82 10.92 22.81
C ALA A 195 23.46 9.49 22.34
N SER A 196 24.21 8.98 21.36
CA SER A 196 24.01 7.61 20.88
C SER A 196 24.30 6.59 21.99
N GLY A 197 23.39 5.64 22.17
CA GLY A 197 23.42 4.67 23.27
C GLY A 197 22.98 5.21 24.64
N ALA A 198 22.72 6.51 24.77
CA ALA A 198 22.15 7.09 25.98
C ALA A 198 20.62 6.93 26.01
N LYS A 199 20.05 6.90 27.22
CA LYS A 199 18.60 6.86 27.45
C LYS A 199 18.23 8.00 28.39
N PHE A 200 17.25 8.81 28.01
CA PHE A 200 16.69 9.89 28.84
C PHE A 200 15.20 9.70 29.07
N THR A 201 14.76 9.70 30.33
CA THR A 201 13.34 9.60 30.70
C THR A 201 12.89 10.82 31.49
N ILE A 202 11.97 11.59 30.92
CA ILE A 202 11.25 12.68 31.60
C ILE A 202 10.01 12.08 32.26
N GLY A 203 9.86 12.24 33.57
CA GLY A 203 8.77 11.70 34.39
C GLY A 203 7.43 12.43 34.27
N SER A 204 7.41 13.57 33.59
CA SER A 204 6.24 14.39 33.32
C SER A 204 6.06 14.66 31.82
N GLY A 205 4.98 15.35 31.47
CA GLY A 205 4.91 16.06 30.18
C GLY A 205 6.02 17.11 30.07
N PHE A 206 6.37 17.44 28.83
CA PHE A 206 7.39 18.42 28.47
C PHE A 206 6.80 19.43 27.49
N THR A 207 7.07 20.71 27.74
CA THR A 207 6.84 21.77 26.75
C THR A 207 8.21 22.33 26.45
N ASP A 208 8.71 22.15 25.22
CA ASP A 208 9.87 22.93 24.83
C ASP A 208 9.48 24.40 24.73
N ASN A 209 10.41 25.26 25.12
CA ASN A 209 10.22 26.69 25.12
C ASN A 209 11.57 27.26 24.72
N LYS A 210 11.72 27.49 23.42
CA LYS A 210 13.00 27.73 22.75
C LYS A 210 14.06 26.66 23.07
N THR A 211 13.75 25.37 22.92
CA THR A 211 14.72 24.28 23.07
C THR A 211 14.85 23.49 21.78
N ASN A 212 16.07 23.32 21.25
CA ASN A 212 16.31 22.26 20.26
C ASN A 212 16.36 20.92 20.98
N VAL A 213 15.67 19.91 20.45
CA VAL A 213 15.76 18.54 20.96
C VAL A 213 16.42 17.69 19.89
N SER A 214 17.63 17.20 20.15
CA SER A 214 18.38 16.32 19.25
C SER A 214 18.55 14.95 19.89
N ASN A 215 17.80 13.96 19.42
CA ASN A 215 17.86 12.60 19.95
C ASN A 215 18.66 11.68 19.03
N TYR A 216 19.82 11.22 19.50
CA TYR A 216 20.65 10.18 18.89
C TYR A 216 20.55 8.82 19.61
N GLY A 217 19.78 8.75 20.70
CA GLY A 217 19.61 7.58 21.57
C GLY A 217 18.13 7.29 21.82
N GLU A 218 17.76 7.10 23.08
CA GLU A 218 16.37 6.88 23.49
C GLU A 218 15.83 8.05 24.33
N LEU A 219 14.75 8.69 23.89
CA LEU A 219 14.05 9.75 24.61
C LEU A 219 12.62 9.31 24.97
N ILE A 220 12.30 9.27 26.27
CA ILE A 220 10.95 8.99 26.77
C ILE A 220 10.39 10.23 27.48
N VAL A 221 9.16 10.64 27.12
CA VAL A 221 8.39 11.69 27.79
C VAL A 221 7.15 11.08 28.42
N ASN A 222 7.05 11.07 29.75
CA ASN A 222 5.90 10.52 30.48
C ASN A 222 4.78 11.56 30.67
N GLY A 223 4.19 11.95 29.54
CA GLY A 223 3.05 12.84 29.47
C GLY A 223 2.95 13.48 28.09
N ASN A 224 2.25 14.61 28.01
CA ASN A 224 2.15 15.35 26.76
C ASN A 224 3.50 15.96 26.37
N TYR A 225 3.83 15.93 25.07
CA TYR A 225 4.94 16.70 24.52
C TYR A 225 4.40 17.84 23.63
N ILE A 226 4.79 19.08 23.94
CA ILE A 226 4.36 20.27 23.20
C ILE A 226 5.60 20.93 22.59
N VAL A 227 5.67 20.92 21.25
CA VAL A 227 6.68 21.67 20.49
C VAL A 227 6.13 23.06 20.26
N SER A 228 6.70 24.09 20.90
CA SER A 228 5.96 25.32 21.20
C SER A 228 6.49 26.61 20.57
N SER A 229 7.77 26.71 20.19
CA SER A 229 8.30 27.95 19.61
C SER A 229 9.65 27.78 18.89
N GLU A 230 9.75 28.31 17.66
CA GLU A 230 10.95 28.57 16.84
C GLU A 230 11.97 27.43 16.58
N GLN A 231 11.91 26.30 17.29
CA GLN A 231 12.98 25.30 17.33
C GLN A 231 12.63 23.94 16.72
N LEU A 232 13.69 23.14 16.55
CA LEU A 232 13.74 21.83 15.90
C LEU A 232 13.66 20.70 16.94
N THR A 233 12.71 19.79 16.75
CA THR A 233 12.78 18.43 17.30
C THR A 233 13.34 17.50 16.22
N HIS A 234 14.51 16.91 16.46
CA HIS A 234 15.20 16.02 15.52
C HIS A 234 15.44 14.65 16.18
N ASN A 235 14.69 13.65 15.75
CA ASN A 235 14.91 12.25 16.11
C ASN A 235 15.73 11.59 15.00
N THR A 236 16.99 11.26 15.26
CA THR A 236 17.96 10.90 14.21
C THR A 236 17.77 9.46 13.72
N GLU A 237 18.56 9.04 12.72
CA GLU A 237 18.63 7.65 12.27
C GLU A 237 18.91 6.70 13.46
N ALA A 238 18.19 5.58 13.50
CA ALA A 238 18.18 4.58 14.58
C ALA A 238 17.82 5.08 16.00
N ALA A 239 17.47 6.36 16.19
CA ALA A 239 17.05 6.89 17.48
C ALA A 239 15.58 6.52 17.79
N LEU A 240 15.29 6.32 19.08
CA LEU A 240 13.97 5.95 19.58
C LEU A 240 13.38 7.12 20.38
N MET A 241 12.20 7.60 20.00
CA MET A 241 11.48 8.62 20.73
C MET A 241 10.09 8.12 21.12
N ARG A 242 9.71 8.31 22.39
CA ARG A 242 8.41 7.86 22.91
C ARG A 242 7.74 8.93 23.76
N VAL A 243 6.55 9.37 23.33
CA VAL A 243 5.66 10.27 24.07
C VAL A 243 4.51 9.43 24.66
N ASN A 244 4.56 9.17 25.97
CA ASN A 244 3.49 8.49 26.71
C ASN A 244 2.34 9.47 27.06
N GLY A 245 1.76 10.07 26.03
CA GLY A 245 0.73 11.10 26.12
C GLY A 245 0.44 11.71 24.74
N ASN A 246 -0.13 12.91 24.70
CA ASN A 246 -0.43 13.60 23.44
C ASN A 246 0.77 14.39 22.93
N MET A 247 1.07 14.31 21.63
CA MET A 247 2.08 15.15 20.97
C MET A 247 1.40 16.32 20.25
N ASN A 248 1.85 17.55 20.52
CA ASN A 248 1.32 18.77 19.91
C ASN A 248 2.48 19.50 19.23
N ASN A 249 2.66 19.26 17.92
CA ASN A 249 3.62 20.01 17.12
C ASN A 249 3.02 21.35 16.69
N ASN A 250 3.60 22.46 17.17
CA ASN A 250 3.29 23.82 16.69
C ASN A 250 4.43 24.44 15.88
N ASN A 251 5.52 23.69 15.64
CA ASN A 251 6.64 24.14 14.82
C ASN A 251 7.27 22.96 14.03
N PHE A 252 8.56 22.67 14.16
CA PHE A 252 9.25 21.75 13.26
C PHE A 252 9.70 20.45 13.96
N VAL A 253 9.24 19.32 13.42
CA VAL A 253 9.61 17.96 13.86
C VAL A 253 10.16 17.20 12.66
N GLU A 254 11.36 16.63 12.80
CA GLU A 254 11.97 15.72 11.84
C GLU A 254 12.25 14.37 12.51
N ASN A 255 11.71 13.30 11.93
CA ASN A 255 11.84 11.94 12.41
C ASN A 255 12.55 11.05 11.37
N ARG A 256 13.84 10.80 11.60
CA ARG A 256 14.68 9.84 10.87
C ARG A 256 14.82 8.49 11.59
N GLY A 257 14.31 8.39 12.82
CA GLY A 257 14.25 7.17 13.62
C GLY A 257 12.83 6.66 13.82
N SER A 258 12.59 6.03 14.97
CA SER A 258 11.26 5.55 15.38
C SER A 258 10.63 6.49 16.40
N LEU A 259 9.44 7.00 16.13
CA LEU A 259 8.67 7.91 17.00
C LEU A 259 7.34 7.27 17.40
N THR A 260 7.13 7.01 18.69
CA THR A 260 5.87 6.49 19.23
C THR A 260 5.13 7.56 20.04
N VAL A 261 3.86 7.80 19.75
CA VAL A 261 2.94 8.64 20.53
C VAL A 261 1.79 7.77 21.02
N THR A 262 1.62 7.62 22.33
CA THR A 262 0.59 6.72 22.89
C THR A 262 -0.79 7.36 23.00
N GLY A 263 -0.88 8.68 22.89
CA GLY A 263 -2.12 9.43 22.79
C GLY A 263 -2.33 9.98 21.38
N ASN A 264 -2.98 11.14 21.30
CA ASN A 264 -3.22 11.83 20.04
C ASN A 264 -1.99 12.64 19.59
N ALA A 265 -1.74 12.70 18.28
CA ALA A 265 -0.69 13.51 17.69
C ALA A 265 -1.29 14.57 16.75
N HIS A 266 -0.93 15.83 17.00
CA HIS A 266 -1.42 17.00 16.26
C HIS A 266 -0.24 17.71 15.59
N ASN A 267 -0.31 17.89 14.27
CA ASN A 267 0.57 18.78 13.52
C ASN A 267 -0.23 20.04 13.17
N ASN A 268 -0.06 21.10 13.96
CA ASN A 268 -0.95 22.26 13.98
C ASN A 268 -0.71 23.22 12.79
N GLY A 269 -1.62 24.19 12.61
CA GLY A 269 -1.73 25.01 11.40
C GLY A 269 -0.55 25.93 11.05
N GLN A 270 0.54 25.92 11.83
CA GLN A 270 1.80 26.64 11.56
C GLN A 270 3.03 25.71 11.60
N ALA A 271 2.81 24.41 11.78
CA ALA A 271 3.85 23.41 12.01
C ALA A 271 4.29 22.71 10.72
N THR A 272 5.46 22.07 10.73
CA THR A 272 5.96 21.17 9.70
C THR A 272 6.40 19.88 10.38
N MET A 273 6.08 18.74 9.78
CA MET A 273 6.49 17.43 10.26
C MET A 273 7.06 16.62 9.10
N ASP A 274 8.32 16.19 9.19
CA ASP A 274 8.93 15.30 8.21
C ASP A 274 9.20 13.93 8.83
N ASN A 275 8.60 12.88 8.26
CA ASN A 275 8.77 11.50 8.69
C ASN A 275 9.54 10.71 7.63
N TYR A 276 10.81 10.43 7.89
CA TYR A 276 11.71 9.68 7.02
C TYR A 276 11.77 8.18 7.36
N CYS A 277 11.56 7.78 8.62
CA CYS A 277 11.57 6.36 9.02
C CYS A 277 10.19 5.84 9.48
N ALA A 278 9.85 5.92 10.77
CA ALA A 278 8.68 5.24 11.32
C ALA A 278 8.03 6.06 12.44
N MET A 279 6.71 6.23 12.36
CA MET A 279 5.91 6.91 13.37
C MET A 279 4.66 6.10 13.71
N TYR A 280 4.40 5.94 15.00
CA TYR A 280 3.29 5.15 15.54
C TYR A 280 2.44 6.05 16.43
N VAL A 281 1.16 6.18 16.14
CA VAL A 281 0.19 6.99 16.90
C VAL A 281 -0.94 6.08 17.35
N LEU A 282 -1.03 5.82 18.65
CA LEU A 282 -2.05 4.89 19.18
C LEU A 282 -3.44 5.57 19.32
N GLY A 283 -3.47 6.90 19.37
CA GLY A 283 -4.70 7.70 19.31
C GLY A 283 -4.93 8.31 17.92
N ASP A 284 -5.61 9.46 17.87
CA ASP A 284 -5.91 10.16 16.62
C ASP A 284 -4.70 10.92 16.06
N PHE A 285 -4.58 11.01 14.74
CA PHE A 285 -3.64 11.89 14.04
C PHE A 285 -4.36 13.04 13.33
N HIS A 286 -3.97 14.29 13.63
CA HIS A 286 -4.56 15.48 13.02
C HIS A 286 -3.50 16.33 12.29
N GLN A 287 -3.50 16.24 10.96
CA GLN A 287 -2.62 16.95 10.05
C GLN A 287 -3.26 18.26 9.57
N ASN A 288 -2.74 19.41 10.01
CA ASN A 288 -3.31 20.73 9.71
C ASN A 288 -2.38 21.67 8.94
N ASN A 289 -1.18 21.23 8.53
CA ASN A 289 -0.26 22.06 7.75
C ASN A 289 0.63 21.23 6.81
N THR A 290 1.92 21.55 6.72
CA THR A 290 2.89 20.89 5.84
C THR A 290 3.39 19.58 6.45
N MET A 291 3.55 18.55 5.62
CA MET A 291 4.22 17.31 6.03
C MET A 291 4.89 16.61 4.85
N GLY A 292 6.15 16.22 5.02
CA GLY A 292 6.83 15.26 4.16
C GLY A 292 6.76 13.86 4.76
N HIS A 293 6.15 12.92 4.06
CA HIS A 293 6.09 11.50 4.44
C HIS A 293 6.88 10.66 3.45
N TYR A 294 8.04 10.20 3.90
CA TYR A 294 8.95 9.32 3.17
C TYR A 294 9.02 7.93 3.84
N GLY A 295 8.22 7.75 4.89
CA GLY A 295 8.40 6.72 5.90
C GLY A 295 7.23 5.74 5.98
N TYR A 296 6.99 5.26 7.20
CA TYR A 296 5.79 4.55 7.61
C TYR A 296 5.11 5.31 8.74
N ILE A 297 3.79 5.38 8.66
CA ILE A 297 2.92 5.91 9.71
C ILE A 297 1.85 4.87 9.99
N SER A 298 1.68 4.54 11.26
CA SER A 298 0.57 3.73 11.78
C SER A 298 -0.27 4.59 12.72
N VAL A 299 -1.58 4.64 12.50
CA VAL A 299 -2.54 5.38 13.32
C VAL A 299 -3.66 4.44 13.81
N GLY A 300 -3.69 4.15 15.10
CA GLY A 300 -4.73 3.32 15.72
C GLY A 300 -6.08 4.04 15.88
N GLY A 301 -6.06 5.37 15.99
CA GLY A 301 -7.26 6.21 16.01
C GLY A 301 -7.65 6.73 14.63
N LYS A 302 -8.40 7.84 14.64
CA LYS A 302 -8.83 8.55 13.43
C LYS A 302 -7.68 9.34 12.81
N THR A 303 -7.52 9.29 11.48
CA THR A 303 -6.65 10.20 10.73
C THR A 303 -7.47 11.34 10.12
N THR A 304 -7.04 12.59 10.30
CA THR A 304 -7.68 13.77 9.69
C THR A 304 -6.64 14.66 9.00
N PHE A 305 -6.77 14.83 7.69
CA PHE A 305 -6.00 15.77 6.87
C PHE A 305 -6.84 17.04 6.64
N ALA A 306 -6.66 18.04 7.49
CA ALA A 306 -7.46 19.28 7.53
C ALA A 306 -6.80 20.51 6.89
N GLY A 307 -5.47 20.49 6.69
CA GLY A 307 -4.69 21.67 6.26
C GLY A 307 -4.89 22.06 4.80
N ALA A 308 -4.86 23.35 4.49
CA ALA A 308 -4.88 23.86 3.10
C ALA A 308 -3.55 23.63 2.35
N THR A 309 -2.46 23.35 3.08
CA THR A 309 -1.13 23.05 2.57
C THR A 309 -0.95 21.54 2.27
N SER A 310 0.12 21.20 1.58
CA SER A 310 0.38 19.85 1.05
C SER A 310 0.91 18.88 2.12
N THR A 311 0.29 17.71 2.21
CA THR A 311 0.98 16.49 2.69
C THR A 311 1.57 15.78 1.47
N THR A 312 2.88 15.56 1.48
CA THR A 312 3.63 15.02 0.34
C THR A 312 4.15 13.63 0.66
N PHE A 313 3.88 12.67 -0.21
CA PHE A 313 4.30 11.27 -0.12
C PHE A 313 5.41 11.00 -1.15
N SER A 314 6.45 10.26 -0.76
CA SER A 314 7.43 9.73 -1.71
C SER A 314 7.02 8.35 -2.24
N ASP A 315 7.75 7.88 -3.26
CA ASP A 315 7.72 6.48 -3.64
C ASP A 315 7.95 5.58 -2.42
N GLY A 316 7.19 4.49 -2.30
CA GLY A 316 7.27 3.56 -1.18
C GLY A 316 6.84 4.10 0.20
N ALA A 317 6.30 5.33 0.28
CA ALA A 317 5.71 5.83 1.53
C ALA A 317 4.39 5.09 1.82
N PHE A 318 4.26 4.58 3.04
CA PHE A 318 3.08 3.81 3.47
C PHE A 318 2.41 4.44 4.69
N TRP A 319 1.08 4.56 4.65
CA TRP A 319 0.26 5.03 5.76
C TRP A 319 -0.79 3.98 6.07
N GLU A 320 -0.88 3.57 7.33
CA GLU A 320 -1.81 2.56 7.82
C GLU A 320 -2.71 3.16 8.90
N GLY A 321 -4.03 2.96 8.79
CA GLY A 321 -5.02 3.42 9.76
C GLY A 321 -5.95 2.29 10.19
N GLU A 322 -6.16 2.13 11.51
CA GLU A 322 -7.24 1.28 12.03
C GLU A 322 -8.59 2.04 12.08
N GLY A 323 -8.55 3.36 12.23
CA GLY A 323 -9.73 4.24 12.23
C GLY A 323 -10.00 4.98 10.92
N ASP A 324 -11.09 5.75 10.89
CA ASP A 324 -11.51 6.53 9.72
C ASP A 324 -10.38 7.43 9.19
N ILE A 325 -10.34 7.61 7.87
CA ILE A 325 -9.49 8.61 7.22
C ILE A 325 -10.37 9.72 6.62
N ASN A 326 -10.23 10.93 7.16
CA ASN A 326 -10.93 12.12 6.67
C ASN A 326 -9.95 13.04 5.94
N VAL A 327 -10.17 13.26 4.64
CA VAL A 327 -9.35 14.14 3.79
C VAL A 327 -10.15 15.37 3.38
N SER A 328 -9.73 16.54 3.85
CA SER A 328 -10.20 17.85 3.34
C SER A 328 -9.06 18.79 2.92
N GLY A 329 -7.81 18.38 3.14
CA GLY A 329 -6.58 19.03 2.65
C GLY A 329 -6.01 18.38 1.39
N ASN A 330 -4.90 18.92 0.88
CA ASN A 330 -4.27 18.43 -0.35
C ASN A 330 -3.21 17.34 -0.09
N LEU A 331 -3.23 16.27 -0.90
CA LEU A 331 -2.31 15.13 -0.79
C LEU A 331 -1.58 14.93 -2.13
N TYR A 332 -0.25 14.84 -2.12
CA TYR A 332 0.55 14.73 -3.36
C TYR A 332 1.53 13.56 -3.28
N SER A 333 1.60 12.71 -4.32
CA SER A 333 2.80 11.89 -4.56
C SER A 333 3.78 12.66 -5.45
N VAL A 334 5.08 12.66 -5.14
CA VAL A 334 6.10 13.31 -6.00
C VAL A 334 6.61 12.42 -7.14
N SER A 335 6.55 11.10 -6.97
CA SER A 335 6.87 10.09 -7.97
C SER A 335 6.67 8.70 -7.37
N GLY A 336 6.23 7.72 -8.17
CA GLY A 336 6.08 6.34 -7.71
C GLY A 336 4.81 6.10 -6.88
N THR A 337 4.60 4.86 -6.45
CA THR A 337 3.37 4.42 -5.78
C THR A 337 3.49 4.59 -4.27
N ALA A 338 2.82 5.62 -3.75
CA ALA A 338 2.54 5.76 -2.34
C ALA A 338 1.17 5.12 -2.02
N LEU A 339 1.03 4.53 -0.83
CA LEU A 339 -0.18 3.82 -0.43
C LEU A 339 -0.69 4.32 0.93
N ILE A 340 -1.97 4.70 0.95
CA ILE A 340 -2.74 4.93 2.17
C ILE A 340 -3.71 3.77 2.32
N ALA A 341 -3.59 3.01 3.40
CA ALA A 341 -4.46 1.89 3.71
C ALA A 341 -5.26 2.12 5.01
N THR A 342 -6.52 1.73 5.01
CA THR A 342 -7.34 1.62 6.23
C THR A 342 -8.32 0.46 6.10
N VAL A 343 -8.76 -0.08 7.24
CA VAL A 343 -9.86 -1.04 7.33
C VAL A 343 -11.23 -0.38 7.61
N ALA A 344 -11.22 0.94 7.87
CA ALA A 344 -12.37 1.76 8.22
C ALA A 344 -12.78 2.72 7.08
N GLU A 345 -13.72 3.63 7.34
CA GLU A 345 -14.25 4.52 6.30
C GLU A 345 -13.20 5.55 5.86
N THR A 346 -12.98 5.67 4.55
CA THR A 346 -12.25 6.80 3.96
C THR A 346 -13.23 7.79 3.37
N SER A 347 -13.17 9.05 3.80
CA SER A 347 -14.03 10.12 3.31
C SER A 347 -13.18 11.28 2.78
N ILE A 348 -13.42 11.67 1.53
CA ILE A 348 -12.74 12.79 0.88
C ILE A 348 -13.78 13.89 0.60
N THR A 349 -13.54 15.08 1.18
CA THR A 349 -14.50 16.21 1.17
C THR A 349 -13.80 17.55 0.95
N GLY A 350 -14.03 18.17 -0.20
CA GLY A 350 -13.50 19.50 -0.55
C GLY A 350 -12.68 19.48 -1.84
N ALA A 351 -12.11 20.62 -2.23
CA ALA A 351 -11.27 20.74 -3.43
C ALA A 351 -9.85 20.21 -3.20
N ALA A 352 -9.71 19.01 -2.64
CA ALA A 352 -8.42 18.36 -2.46
C ALA A 352 -7.88 17.92 -3.82
N GLY A 353 -6.77 18.53 -4.24
CA GLY A 353 -5.96 17.95 -5.30
C GLY A 353 -5.24 16.73 -4.74
N VAL A 354 -5.76 15.53 -5.00
CA VAL A 354 -4.94 14.32 -4.99
C VAL A 354 -4.16 14.31 -6.30
N ALA A 355 -2.84 14.21 -6.21
CA ALA A 355 -1.98 14.14 -7.39
C ALA A 355 -1.49 12.71 -7.66
N THR A 356 -1.46 12.38 -8.95
CA THR A 356 -1.19 11.06 -9.56
C THR A 356 -0.25 10.15 -8.78
N ALA A 357 -0.65 8.87 -8.67
CA ALA A 357 0.11 7.75 -8.08
C ALA A 357 0.11 7.66 -6.54
N LEU A 358 -0.82 8.36 -5.87
CA LEU A 358 -1.27 7.98 -4.53
C LEU A 358 -2.41 6.97 -4.68
N ARG A 359 -2.30 5.78 -4.08
CA ARG A 359 -3.38 4.79 -4.02
C ARG A 359 -4.04 4.76 -2.64
N PHE A 360 -5.36 4.58 -2.62
CA PHE A 360 -6.12 4.26 -1.41
C PHE A 360 -6.49 2.78 -1.43
N CYS A 361 -6.13 2.05 -0.38
CA CYS A 361 -6.56 0.67 -0.15
C CYS A 361 -7.51 0.61 1.05
N THR A 362 -8.77 0.26 0.79
CA THR A 362 -9.84 0.41 1.79
C THR A 362 -10.21 -0.87 2.53
N GLY A 363 -9.68 -2.02 2.12
CA GLY A 363 -10.09 -3.32 2.63
C GLY A 363 -11.62 -3.44 2.66
N THR A 364 -12.19 -3.71 3.85
CA THR A 364 -13.65 -3.77 4.08
C THR A 364 -14.33 -2.41 4.29
N GLY A 365 -13.57 -1.33 4.38
CA GLY A 365 -14.06 0.02 4.65
C GLY A 365 -14.74 0.67 3.45
N ALA A 366 -15.74 1.52 3.69
CA ALA A 366 -16.39 2.27 2.63
C ALA A 366 -15.51 3.44 2.14
N PHE A 367 -15.45 3.65 0.83
CA PHE A 367 -14.86 4.86 0.24
C PHE A 367 -15.95 5.86 -0.13
N LYS A 368 -15.83 7.11 0.34
CA LYS A 368 -16.75 8.22 0.02
C LYS A 368 -15.99 9.36 -0.65
N ASN A 369 -16.00 9.34 -1.98
CA ASN A 369 -15.46 10.41 -2.79
C ASN A 369 -16.53 11.49 -3.07
N ASN A 370 -16.26 12.75 -2.71
CA ASN A 370 -17.09 13.90 -3.10
C ASN A 370 -16.36 14.84 -4.08
N ILE A 371 -15.31 14.37 -4.76
CA ILE A 371 -14.52 15.13 -5.72
C ILE A 371 -14.81 14.64 -7.15
N LEU A 372 -15.15 15.58 -8.03
CA LEU A 372 -15.27 15.33 -9.47
C LEU A 372 -13.86 15.24 -10.08
N GLY A 373 -13.50 14.08 -10.63
CA GLY A 373 -12.28 13.91 -11.43
C GLY A 373 -11.07 13.31 -10.70
N LEU A 374 -11.25 12.70 -9.52
CA LEU A 374 -10.36 11.60 -9.14
C LEU A 374 -10.78 10.37 -9.96
N ASP A 375 -9.80 9.72 -10.60
CA ASP A 375 -10.06 8.53 -11.40
C ASP A 375 -10.39 7.34 -10.47
N GLU A 376 -11.31 6.47 -10.88
CA GLU A 376 -11.68 5.31 -10.04
C GLU A 376 -10.48 4.36 -9.84
N GLN A 377 -9.49 4.42 -10.74
CA GLN A 377 -8.22 3.67 -10.69
C GLN A 377 -7.30 4.00 -9.48
N GLU A 378 -7.54 5.10 -8.73
CA GLU A 378 -6.75 5.44 -7.54
C GLU A 378 -7.30 4.81 -6.23
N VAL A 379 -8.46 4.13 -6.30
CA VAL A 379 -9.09 3.43 -5.17
C VAL A 379 -9.12 1.94 -5.45
N ILE A 380 -8.32 1.17 -4.72
CA ILE A 380 -8.25 -0.28 -4.87
C ILE A 380 -8.87 -0.97 -3.66
N ASN A 381 -9.70 -1.98 -3.89
CA ASN A 381 -9.83 -3.03 -2.88
C ASN A 381 -8.52 -3.82 -2.89
N CYS A 382 -7.88 -3.99 -1.75
CA CYS A 382 -6.59 -4.69 -1.69
C CYS A 382 -6.40 -5.41 -0.37
N ASN A 383 -5.63 -6.49 -0.42
CA ASN A 383 -5.02 -7.08 0.77
C ASN A 383 -3.58 -6.58 0.85
N TYR A 384 -3.13 -6.17 2.03
CA TYR A 384 -1.75 -5.73 2.23
C TYR A 384 -1.12 -6.47 3.41
N THR A 385 0.18 -6.69 3.31
CA THR A 385 0.99 -7.27 4.38
C THR A 385 2.19 -6.36 4.65
N THR A 386 2.39 -6.04 5.93
CA THR A 386 3.50 -5.21 6.40
C THR A 386 4.59 -6.11 6.99
N SER A 387 5.84 -5.80 6.66
CA SER A 387 6.99 -6.47 7.27
C SER A 387 8.15 -5.48 7.46
N ASN A 388 8.94 -5.70 8.51
CA ASN A 388 10.14 -4.92 8.85
C ASN A 388 9.90 -3.40 8.97
N ILE A 389 8.92 -3.01 9.80
CA ILE A 389 8.36 -1.65 9.87
C ILE A 389 9.30 -0.55 10.42
N ASP A 390 10.36 -0.90 11.13
CA ASP A 390 11.39 0.06 11.60
C ASP A 390 12.51 0.25 10.56
N CYS A 391 12.52 1.41 9.90
CA CYS A 391 13.54 1.96 8.98
C CYS A 391 14.02 1.09 7.79
N GLY A 392 13.52 -0.13 7.58
CA GLY A 392 14.02 -1.07 6.56
C GLY A 392 12.94 -1.80 5.77
N ARG A 393 11.90 -1.08 5.33
CA ARG A 393 10.61 -1.66 4.94
C ARG A 393 10.58 -2.38 3.60
N THR A 394 9.75 -3.41 3.56
CA THR A 394 9.15 -3.97 2.35
C THR A 394 7.69 -4.25 2.65
N PHE A 395 6.79 -3.60 1.91
CA PHE A 395 5.35 -3.86 1.95
C PHE A 395 4.94 -4.51 0.63
N THR A 396 4.04 -5.48 0.72
CA THR A 396 3.46 -6.15 -0.44
C THR A 396 1.95 -6.03 -0.36
N PHE A 397 1.36 -5.40 -1.38
CA PHE A 397 -0.07 -5.46 -1.62
C PHE A 397 -0.35 -6.51 -2.69
N SER A 398 -1.48 -7.18 -2.57
CA SER A 398 -2.09 -7.99 -3.63
C SER A 398 -3.50 -7.46 -3.88
N LEU A 399 -3.94 -7.56 -5.13
CA LEU A 399 -5.35 -7.39 -5.43
C LEU A 399 -6.12 -8.64 -4.95
N PRO A 400 -7.45 -8.53 -4.75
CA PRO A 400 -8.32 -9.69 -4.55
C PRO A 400 -8.23 -10.65 -5.74
N ASP A 401 -8.13 -11.93 -5.43
CA ASP A 401 -8.16 -13.08 -6.33
C ASP A 401 -8.85 -14.18 -5.51
N ALA A 402 -10.15 -14.35 -5.72
CA ALA A 402 -11.02 -15.09 -4.80
C ALA A 402 -10.95 -16.62 -4.99
N ASP A 403 -10.54 -17.11 -6.16
CA ASP A 403 -10.37 -18.55 -6.43
C ASP A 403 -8.92 -19.00 -6.64
N ASN A 404 -7.98 -18.06 -6.73
CA ASN A 404 -6.52 -18.24 -6.79
C ASN A 404 -6.04 -18.83 -8.12
N ASP A 405 -6.70 -18.50 -9.24
CA ASP A 405 -6.27 -18.85 -10.59
C ASP A 405 -5.10 -17.97 -11.11
N GLY A 406 -4.92 -16.79 -10.52
CA GLY A 406 -3.83 -15.84 -10.80
C GLY A 406 -4.24 -14.60 -11.60
N ILE A 407 -5.51 -14.42 -11.92
CA ILE A 407 -6.10 -13.17 -12.41
C ILE A 407 -6.81 -12.46 -11.25
N GLU A 408 -6.73 -11.12 -11.19
CA GLU A 408 -7.42 -10.37 -10.13
C GLU A 408 -8.93 -10.23 -10.39
N ASP A 409 -9.76 -10.23 -9.34
CA ASP A 409 -11.24 -10.23 -9.37
C ASP A 409 -11.85 -9.13 -10.28
N GLU A 410 -11.13 -8.04 -10.54
CA GLU A 410 -11.55 -6.91 -11.39
C GLU A 410 -11.31 -7.12 -12.89
N ASN A 411 -10.42 -8.06 -13.25
CA ASN A 411 -10.04 -8.41 -14.63
C ASN A 411 -10.41 -9.86 -15.00
N ASP A 412 -11.16 -10.54 -14.14
CA ASP A 412 -11.67 -11.90 -14.31
C ASP A 412 -13.19 -11.89 -14.60
N ASP A 413 -13.62 -12.56 -15.67
CA ASP A 413 -15.04 -12.75 -16.03
C ASP A 413 -15.75 -13.82 -15.16
N TYR A 414 -14.98 -14.62 -14.43
CA TYR A 414 -15.40 -15.79 -13.64
C TYR A 414 -14.70 -15.89 -12.25
N PRO A 415 -14.67 -14.83 -11.40
CA PRO A 415 -13.83 -14.70 -10.19
C PRO A 415 -14.15 -15.65 -9.02
N ASN A 416 -14.78 -16.80 -9.27
CA ASN A 416 -15.11 -17.85 -8.31
C ASN A 416 -15.03 -19.27 -8.94
N ASP A 417 -14.48 -19.43 -10.16
CA ASP A 417 -14.25 -20.72 -10.84
C ASP A 417 -12.79 -20.80 -11.36
N PRO A 418 -11.85 -21.43 -10.62
CA PRO A 418 -10.41 -21.39 -10.88
C PRO A 418 -9.95 -22.19 -12.12
N ASN A 419 -10.88 -22.52 -13.01
CA ASN A 419 -10.65 -23.13 -14.30
C ASN A 419 -10.93 -22.15 -15.45
N ARG A 420 -11.54 -21.00 -15.18
CA ARG A 420 -12.03 -20.02 -16.16
C ARG A 420 -11.64 -18.63 -15.68
N ALA A 421 -11.14 -17.79 -16.58
CA ALA A 421 -10.79 -16.39 -16.31
C ALA A 421 -11.38 -15.41 -17.33
N PHE A 422 -11.57 -15.85 -18.59
CA PHE A 422 -11.94 -14.93 -19.69
C PHE A 422 -13.09 -15.46 -20.53
N MET A 423 -14.05 -14.59 -20.86
CA MET A 423 -15.17 -14.86 -21.76
C MET A 423 -14.94 -14.19 -23.12
N MET A 424 -15.02 -14.96 -24.20
CA MET A 424 -15.09 -14.42 -25.56
C MET A 424 -16.46 -14.70 -26.17
N ARG A 425 -17.15 -13.66 -26.67
CA ARG A 425 -18.46 -13.80 -27.32
C ARG A 425 -18.38 -13.67 -28.84
N TYR A 426 -19.05 -14.57 -29.58
CA TYR A 426 -19.23 -14.48 -31.02
C TYR A 426 -20.72 -14.58 -31.44
N PRO A 427 -21.25 -13.62 -32.23
CA PRO A 427 -20.64 -12.33 -32.54
C PRO A 427 -20.53 -11.47 -31.27
N ALA A 428 -19.61 -10.51 -31.26
CA ALA A 428 -19.41 -9.61 -30.12
C ALA A 428 -20.67 -8.77 -29.80
N VAL A 429 -21.53 -8.53 -30.79
CA VAL A 429 -22.83 -7.86 -30.67
C VAL A 429 -23.86 -8.61 -31.51
N GLY A 430 -25.06 -8.83 -30.96
CA GLY A 430 -26.17 -9.52 -31.63
C GLY A 430 -26.05 -11.04 -31.59
N ASP A 431 -26.64 -11.67 -32.61
CA ASP A 431 -26.64 -13.11 -32.86
C ASP A 431 -26.20 -13.42 -34.30
N VAL A 432 -25.75 -14.65 -34.54
CA VAL A 432 -25.79 -15.28 -35.86
C VAL A 432 -27.22 -15.74 -36.11
N VAL A 433 -27.87 -15.21 -37.14
CA VAL A 433 -29.20 -15.65 -37.58
C VAL A 433 -29.06 -16.47 -38.85
N VAL A 434 -29.63 -17.67 -38.88
CA VAL A 434 -29.61 -18.56 -40.04
C VAL A 434 -31.03 -18.95 -40.42
N GLY A 435 -31.41 -18.66 -41.67
CA GLY A 435 -32.66 -19.10 -42.30
C GLY A 435 -32.38 -20.15 -43.37
N PHE A 436 -33.29 -21.10 -43.55
CA PHE A 436 -33.17 -22.23 -44.47
C PHE A 436 -34.39 -22.40 -45.37
N GLU A 437 -34.18 -23.14 -46.46
CA GLU A 437 -35.19 -23.77 -47.32
C GLU A 437 -35.03 -25.31 -47.24
N ASP A 438 -36.11 -26.07 -47.01
CA ASP A 438 -36.05 -27.52 -46.76
C ASP A 438 -36.22 -28.40 -48.02
N LEU A 439 -36.64 -27.79 -49.12
CA LEU A 439 -36.99 -28.48 -50.38
C LEU A 439 -35.80 -28.78 -51.31
N TRP A 440 -34.57 -28.47 -50.89
CA TRP A 440 -33.35 -28.80 -51.65
C TRP A 440 -33.39 -30.26 -52.16
N PRO A 441 -33.06 -30.52 -53.44
CA PRO A 441 -32.45 -29.61 -54.41
C PRO A 441 -33.43 -28.78 -55.28
N ASN A 442 -34.72 -28.71 -54.92
CA ASN A 442 -35.69 -27.84 -55.60
C ASN A 442 -35.74 -26.47 -54.92
N LYS A 443 -36.01 -25.39 -55.66
CA LYS A 443 -35.96 -24.01 -55.12
C LYS A 443 -37.06 -23.69 -54.09
N GLY A 444 -38.25 -24.30 -54.15
CA GLY A 444 -39.37 -23.93 -53.27
C GLY A 444 -40.04 -22.59 -53.65
N ASP A 445 -40.80 -22.02 -52.71
CA ASP A 445 -41.34 -20.65 -52.75
C ASP A 445 -40.31 -19.59 -52.31
N TYR A 446 -39.28 -20.02 -51.57
CA TYR A 446 -38.00 -19.32 -51.45
C TYR A 446 -38.09 -18.06 -50.58
N ASP A 447 -38.65 -18.25 -49.38
CA ASP A 447 -38.91 -17.23 -48.36
C ASP A 447 -37.97 -17.32 -47.14
N PHE A 448 -37.16 -18.39 -47.02
CA PHE A 448 -36.19 -18.67 -45.96
C PHE A 448 -36.77 -18.74 -44.54
N ASN A 449 -38.08 -18.99 -44.39
CA ASN A 449 -38.69 -19.19 -43.08
C ASN A 449 -38.99 -20.66 -42.73
N ASP A 450 -38.70 -21.61 -43.63
CA ASP A 450 -38.90 -23.06 -43.39
C ASP A 450 -38.34 -23.49 -42.04
N MET A 451 -37.12 -23.01 -41.74
CA MET A 451 -36.50 -23.05 -40.42
C MET A 451 -35.62 -21.81 -40.23
N VAL A 452 -35.86 -21.04 -39.16
CA VAL A 452 -34.98 -19.93 -38.76
C VAL A 452 -34.51 -20.13 -37.32
N MET A 453 -33.20 -20.03 -37.10
CA MET A 453 -32.60 -20.01 -35.76
C MET A 453 -31.72 -18.76 -35.58
N ALA A 454 -31.61 -18.27 -34.35
CA ALA A 454 -30.60 -17.29 -33.96
C ALA A 454 -29.79 -17.82 -32.79
N TYR A 455 -28.49 -17.58 -32.79
CA TYR A 455 -27.60 -18.02 -31.72
C TYR A 455 -26.35 -17.16 -31.58
N HIS A 456 -25.75 -17.18 -30.40
CA HIS A 456 -24.40 -16.72 -30.16
C HIS A 456 -23.62 -17.78 -29.36
N LEU A 457 -22.30 -17.56 -29.32
CA LEU A 457 -21.30 -18.46 -28.77
C LEU A 457 -20.56 -17.71 -27.66
N GLU A 458 -20.45 -18.31 -26.49
CA GLU A 458 -19.66 -17.82 -25.35
C GLU A 458 -18.55 -18.85 -25.08
N TYR A 459 -17.30 -18.50 -25.39
CA TYR A 459 -16.13 -19.34 -25.13
C TYR A 459 -15.50 -18.93 -23.80
N ALA A 460 -15.32 -19.89 -22.89
CA ALA A 460 -14.56 -19.71 -21.66
C ALA A 460 -13.10 -20.15 -21.86
N LEU A 461 -12.16 -19.29 -21.48
CA LEU A 461 -10.72 -19.56 -21.40
C LEU A 461 -10.26 -19.52 -19.94
N SER A 462 -9.24 -20.29 -19.59
CA SER A 462 -8.52 -20.20 -18.30
C SER A 462 -7.54 -19.00 -18.26
N ALA A 463 -6.98 -18.67 -17.09
CA ALA A 463 -5.88 -17.70 -16.94
C ALA A 463 -4.71 -17.90 -17.94
N ASN A 464 -4.45 -19.16 -18.33
CA ASN A 464 -3.40 -19.49 -19.29
C ASN A 464 -3.79 -19.29 -20.77
N ASN A 465 -4.98 -18.73 -21.04
CA ASN A 465 -5.57 -18.59 -22.38
C ASN A 465 -5.82 -19.92 -23.12
N GLU A 466 -5.99 -21.01 -22.36
CA GLU A 466 -6.42 -22.32 -22.86
C GLU A 466 -7.95 -22.46 -22.79
N ALA A 467 -8.56 -23.06 -23.80
CA ALA A 467 -10.02 -23.18 -23.92
C ALA A 467 -10.61 -24.27 -23.01
N VAL A 468 -11.72 -23.93 -22.33
CA VAL A 468 -12.34 -24.74 -21.27
C VAL A 468 -13.66 -25.33 -21.77
N ASP A 469 -14.60 -24.46 -22.13
CA ASP A 469 -15.85 -24.83 -22.78
C ASP A 469 -16.41 -23.74 -23.68
N LEU A 470 -17.35 -24.15 -24.53
CA LEU A 470 -18.17 -23.31 -25.38
C LEU A 470 -19.63 -23.46 -24.97
N LYS A 471 -20.29 -22.37 -24.62
CA LYS A 471 -21.73 -22.29 -24.42
C LYS A 471 -22.39 -21.69 -25.67
N VAL A 472 -23.25 -22.49 -26.31
CA VAL A 472 -24.18 -22.05 -27.36
C VAL A 472 -25.46 -21.58 -26.68
N VAL A 473 -25.93 -20.38 -27.03
CA VAL A 473 -27.19 -19.81 -26.55
C VAL A 473 -27.97 -19.33 -27.77
N GLY A 474 -29.24 -19.67 -27.88
CA GLY A 474 -30.04 -19.25 -29.03
C GLY A 474 -31.50 -19.64 -28.96
N ASN A 475 -32.25 -19.27 -29.99
CA ASN A 475 -33.66 -19.61 -30.13
C ASN A 475 -34.05 -20.02 -31.55
N TYR A 476 -35.12 -20.80 -31.61
CA TYR A 476 -35.86 -21.07 -32.84
C TYR A 476 -36.86 -19.95 -33.08
N ARG A 477 -36.77 -19.31 -34.25
CA ARG A 477 -37.53 -18.11 -34.62
C ARG A 477 -38.72 -18.41 -35.53
N ALA A 478 -38.57 -19.30 -36.51
CA ALA A 478 -39.65 -19.72 -37.41
C ALA A 478 -39.56 -21.20 -37.80
N HIS A 479 -40.71 -21.78 -38.13
CA HIS A 479 -40.89 -23.12 -38.67
C HIS A 479 -42.04 -23.11 -39.71
N GLY A 480 -41.78 -22.54 -40.89
CA GLY A 480 -42.68 -22.61 -42.04
C GLY A 480 -42.76 -24.01 -42.66
N GLY A 481 -41.67 -24.77 -42.55
CA GLY A 481 -41.42 -25.99 -43.29
C GLY A 481 -42.51 -27.04 -43.14
N SER A 482 -42.88 -27.63 -44.28
CA SER A 482 -43.84 -28.74 -44.32
C SER A 482 -43.19 -30.11 -44.11
N LEU A 483 -41.85 -30.19 -44.18
CA LEU A 483 -41.10 -31.40 -43.87
C LEU A 483 -40.67 -31.42 -42.40
N GLU A 484 -40.62 -32.62 -41.84
CA GLU A 484 -39.97 -32.85 -40.55
C GLU A 484 -38.45 -32.79 -40.74
N ASN A 485 -37.82 -31.80 -40.10
CA ASN A 485 -36.38 -31.54 -40.20
C ASN A 485 -35.69 -31.64 -38.83
N GLY A 486 -34.51 -32.26 -38.77
CA GLY A 486 -33.57 -32.12 -37.68
C GLY A 486 -32.63 -30.94 -37.92
N ILE A 487 -31.99 -30.43 -36.87
CA ILE A 487 -31.14 -29.24 -36.91
C ILE A 487 -29.87 -29.43 -36.08
N ALA A 488 -28.74 -28.99 -36.63
CA ALA A 488 -27.42 -29.25 -36.09
C ALA A 488 -26.45 -28.07 -36.30
N LEU A 489 -25.47 -27.99 -35.40
CA LEU A 489 -24.32 -27.09 -35.51
C LEU A 489 -23.05 -27.90 -35.74
N ARG A 490 -22.19 -27.40 -36.60
CA ARG A 490 -20.88 -27.98 -36.90
C ARG A 490 -19.76 -26.98 -36.72
N TRP A 491 -18.65 -27.40 -36.12
CA TRP A 491 -17.43 -26.59 -36.03
C TRP A 491 -16.42 -27.02 -37.10
N LEU A 492 -15.82 -26.02 -37.74
CA LEU A 492 -14.76 -26.15 -38.72
C LEU A 492 -13.57 -25.30 -38.26
N SER A 493 -12.34 -25.68 -38.62
CA SER A 493 -11.13 -24.87 -38.36
C SER A 493 -10.57 -24.39 -39.69
N GLY A 494 -10.47 -23.07 -39.90
CA GLY A 494 -10.05 -22.49 -41.18
C GLY A 494 -10.92 -22.94 -42.37
N GLY A 495 -12.23 -23.16 -42.14
CA GLY A 495 -13.17 -23.70 -43.12
C GLY A 495 -13.00 -25.20 -43.44
N GLN A 496 -12.14 -25.93 -42.70
CA GLN A 496 -11.91 -27.36 -42.90
C GLN A 496 -12.45 -28.23 -41.76
N VAL A 497 -12.68 -29.50 -42.07
CA VAL A 497 -13.11 -30.51 -41.09
C VAL A 497 -11.99 -30.77 -40.10
N ILE A 498 -12.30 -30.65 -38.82
CA ILE A 498 -11.34 -30.87 -37.72
C ILE A 498 -10.99 -32.37 -37.65
N SER A 499 -9.70 -32.67 -37.48
CA SER A 499 -9.21 -34.04 -37.37
C SER A 499 -9.05 -34.42 -35.90
N GLY A 500 -9.99 -35.22 -35.39
CA GLY A 500 -10.05 -35.63 -33.98
C GLY A 500 -11.28 -35.06 -33.27
N ASP A 501 -11.33 -35.26 -31.96
CA ASP A 501 -12.39 -34.73 -31.10
C ASP A 501 -12.07 -33.28 -30.72
N LEU A 502 -12.94 -32.31 -31.09
CA LEU A 502 -12.83 -30.92 -30.63
C LEU A 502 -13.36 -30.77 -29.19
N PHE A 503 -14.47 -31.44 -28.89
CA PHE A 503 -15.12 -31.43 -27.59
C PHE A 503 -14.97 -32.79 -26.89
N SER A 504 -14.99 -32.80 -25.56
CA SER A 504 -14.98 -34.01 -24.75
C SER A 504 -16.40 -34.48 -24.39
N ASN A 505 -17.32 -33.54 -24.08
CA ASN A 505 -18.69 -33.79 -23.63
C ASN A 505 -19.68 -32.67 -24.01
N SER A 506 -20.99 -32.93 -23.95
CA SER A 506 -22.07 -31.94 -24.07
C SER A 506 -23.06 -32.02 -22.88
N THR A 507 -23.69 -30.90 -22.52
CA THR A 507 -24.77 -30.86 -21.50
C THR A 507 -26.18 -30.94 -22.10
N TYR A 508 -26.34 -30.49 -23.35
CA TYR A 508 -27.57 -30.54 -24.14
C TYR A 508 -27.20 -30.85 -25.61
N GLY A 509 -28.10 -31.50 -26.33
CA GLY A 509 -27.83 -32.04 -27.66
C GLY A 509 -26.90 -33.26 -27.64
N VAL A 510 -26.83 -33.98 -28.77
CA VAL A 510 -26.06 -35.23 -28.92
C VAL A 510 -25.06 -35.10 -30.06
N PHE A 511 -23.82 -35.55 -29.85
CA PHE A 511 -22.83 -35.57 -30.93
C PHE A 511 -23.17 -36.62 -31.99
N ASP A 512 -23.19 -36.21 -33.27
CA ASP A 512 -23.73 -37.07 -34.33
C ASP A 512 -22.90 -38.35 -34.56
N GLN A 513 -23.40 -39.50 -34.09
CA GLN A 513 -22.76 -40.81 -34.19
C GLN A 513 -21.28 -40.83 -33.72
N GLY A 514 -20.95 -40.02 -32.71
CA GLY A 514 -19.59 -39.89 -32.18
C GLY A 514 -18.70 -38.87 -32.91
N ARG A 515 -19.23 -38.12 -33.88
CA ARG A 515 -18.55 -36.95 -34.47
C ARG A 515 -18.66 -35.75 -33.55
N LYS A 516 -17.62 -35.53 -32.73
CA LYS A 516 -17.58 -34.40 -31.79
C LYS A 516 -17.23 -33.05 -32.44
N ASP A 517 -17.29 -32.93 -33.76
CA ASP A 517 -17.38 -31.65 -34.48
C ASP A 517 -18.83 -31.29 -34.86
N VAL A 518 -19.82 -32.17 -34.62
CA VAL A 518 -21.24 -31.97 -35.00
C VAL A 518 -22.15 -32.20 -33.79
N LEU A 519 -22.82 -31.14 -33.33
CA LEU A 519 -23.85 -31.21 -32.30
C LEU A 519 -25.24 -31.24 -32.95
N LEU A 520 -26.00 -32.31 -32.72
CA LEU A 520 -27.43 -32.34 -33.02
C LEU A 520 -28.17 -31.57 -31.92
N LEU A 521 -28.77 -30.44 -32.29
CA LEU A 521 -29.64 -29.65 -31.40
C LEU A 521 -31.04 -30.27 -31.31
N SER A 522 -31.53 -30.84 -32.42
CA SER A 522 -32.69 -31.74 -32.44
C SER A 522 -32.60 -32.72 -33.61
N GLU A 523 -33.06 -33.95 -33.41
CA GLU A 523 -33.25 -34.93 -34.49
C GLU A 523 -34.56 -34.72 -35.27
N ASN A 524 -35.57 -34.09 -34.64
CA ASN A 524 -36.83 -33.71 -35.26
C ASN A 524 -37.37 -32.45 -34.57
N ILE A 525 -37.24 -31.30 -35.21
CA ILE A 525 -37.57 -30.01 -34.60
C ILE A 525 -39.07 -29.89 -34.29
N THR A 526 -39.93 -30.53 -35.11
CA THR A 526 -41.38 -30.56 -34.92
C THR A 526 -41.81 -31.32 -33.65
N GLU A 527 -40.98 -32.25 -33.15
CA GLU A 527 -41.18 -32.92 -31.85
C GLU A 527 -40.64 -32.09 -30.66
N THR A 528 -39.76 -31.13 -30.94
CA THR A 528 -39.06 -30.30 -29.94
C THR A 528 -39.82 -29.00 -29.67
N LEU A 529 -40.47 -28.45 -30.70
CA LEU A 529 -41.27 -27.24 -30.66
C LEU A 529 -42.68 -27.51 -30.13
N SER A 530 -43.32 -26.48 -29.58
CA SER A 530 -44.76 -26.52 -29.29
C SER A 530 -45.56 -26.80 -30.57
N PRO A 531 -46.64 -27.62 -30.56
CA PRO A 531 -47.48 -27.87 -31.74
C PRO A 531 -48.19 -26.63 -32.33
N TYR A 532 -48.12 -25.49 -31.64
CA TYR A 532 -48.62 -24.20 -32.09
C TYR A 532 -47.51 -23.25 -32.54
N PHE A 533 -46.23 -23.62 -32.37
CA PHE A 533 -45.10 -22.80 -32.78
C PHE A 533 -44.89 -22.95 -34.29
N LYS A 534 -44.91 -21.81 -34.96
CA LYS A 534 -45.00 -21.70 -36.42
C LYS A 534 -44.25 -20.43 -36.85
N ASN A 535 -44.69 -19.28 -36.33
CA ASN A 535 -44.05 -17.95 -36.45
C ASN A 535 -43.76 -17.46 -37.88
N HIS A 536 -44.18 -18.17 -38.92
CA HIS A 536 -43.99 -17.78 -40.32
C HIS A 536 -45.04 -16.77 -40.84
N GLY A 537 -45.81 -16.14 -39.94
CA GLY A 537 -46.85 -15.17 -40.29
C GLY A 537 -48.20 -15.74 -40.74
N SER A 538 -48.34 -17.07 -40.81
CA SER A 538 -49.61 -17.76 -41.04
C SER A 538 -49.86 -18.82 -39.97
N GLY A 539 -51.07 -18.85 -39.41
CA GLY A 539 -51.38 -19.68 -38.24
C GLY A 539 -51.00 -18.99 -36.91
N PRO A 540 -50.78 -19.77 -35.83
CA PRO A 540 -50.46 -19.21 -34.52
C PRO A 540 -49.01 -18.73 -34.44
N SER A 541 -48.76 -17.69 -33.66
CA SER A 541 -47.42 -17.22 -33.32
C SER A 541 -47.19 -17.34 -31.81
N ALA A 542 -45.96 -17.55 -31.39
CA ALA A 542 -45.53 -17.63 -29.99
C ALA A 542 -44.12 -17.05 -29.82
N ALA A 543 -43.74 -16.74 -28.57
CA ALA A 543 -42.36 -16.35 -28.26
C ALA A 543 -41.35 -17.40 -28.75
N PRO A 544 -40.20 -17.00 -29.35
CA PRO A 544 -39.13 -17.91 -29.76
C PRO A 544 -38.76 -18.93 -28.67
N GLN A 545 -38.57 -20.19 -29.07
CA GLN A 545 -38.18 -21.23 -28.12
C GLN A 545 -36.66 -21.24 -27.94
N GLU A 546 -36.22 -20.83 -26.75
CA GLU A 546 -34.81 -20.81 -26.34
C GLU A 546 -34.22 -22.23 -26.18
N PHE A 547 -32.94 -22.36 -26.48
CA PHE A 547 -32.10 -23.52 -26.22
C PHE A 547 -30.71 -23.06 -25.73
N SER A 548 -30.05 -23.89 -24.93
CA SER A 548 -28.65 -23.67 -24.56
C SER A 548 -27.91 -24.98 -24.38
N ALA A 549 -26.67 -25.04 -24.89
CA ALA A 549 -25.80 -26.21 -24.81
C ALA A 549 -24.39 -25.79 -24.41
N THR A 550 -23.80 -26.48 -23.43
CA THR A 550 -22.40 -26.31 -23.06
C THR A 550 -21.60 -27.51 -23.57
N LEU A 551 -20.52 -27.23 -24.30
CA LEU A 551 -19.61 -28.19 -24.88
C LEU A 551 -18.24 -28.02 -24.25
N THR A 552 -17.77 -29.01 -23.48
CA THR A 552 -16.43 -28.96 -22.88
C THR A 552 -15.40 -29.27 -23.95
N PHE A 553 -14.36 -28.45 -24.08
CA PHE A 553 -13.27 -28.70 -25.04
C PHE A 553 -12.44 -29.94 -24.67
N VAL A 554 -11.58 -30.39 -25.58
CA VAL A 554 -10.43 -31.23 -25.20
C VAL A 554 -9.28 -30.33 -24.70
N PRO A 555 -8.50 -30.76 -23.68
CA PRO A 555 -7.42 -29.93 -23.14
C PRO A 555 -6.33 -29.56 -24.16
N GLY A 556 -5.72 -28.38 -23.99
CA GLY A 556 -4.57 -27.92 -24.77
C GLY A 556 -4.90 -27.17 -26.06
N LEU A 557 -6.15 -26.70 -26.24
CA LEU A 557 -6.52 -25.76 -27.30
C LEU A 557 -6.25 -24.32 -26.86
N SER A 558 -5.55 -23.54 -27.68
CA SER A 558 -5.24 -22.13 -27.39
C SER A 558 -6.34 -21.18 -27.86
N ALA A 559 -6.35 -19.95 -27.33
CA ALA A 559 -7.16 -18.86 -27.87
C ALA A 559 -7.01 -18.65 -29.40
N SER A 560 -5.85 -18.99 -29.98
CA SER A 560 -5.63 -18.91 -31.44
C SER A 560 -6.29 -20.06 -32.21
N ASP A 561 -6.42 -21.25 -31.62
CA ASP A 561 -7.17 -22.35 -32.20
C ASP A 561 -8.67 -22.03 -32.19
N ILE A 562 -9.14 -21.42 -31.09
CA ILE A 562 -10.53 -20.94 -30.96
C ILE A 562 -10.85 -19.83 -31.98
N SER A 563 -9.97 -18.86 -32.18
CA SER A 563 -10.19 -17.79 -33.17
C SER A 563 -10.17 -18.27 -34.62
N ALA A 564 -9.64 -19.47 -34.88
CA ALA A 564 -9.70 -20.15 -36.18
C ALA A 564 -10.97 -21.01 -36.37
N LEU A 565 -11.82 -21.16 -35.34
CA LEU A 565 -13.09 -21.88 -35.44
C LEU A 565 -14.16 -21.04 -36.14
N SER A 566 -14.93 -21.71 -37.00
CA SER A 566 -16.16 -21.19 -37.60
C SER A 566 -17.29 -22.19 -37.41
N THR A 567 -18.48 -21.72 -37.04
CA THR A 567 -19.70 -22.53 -37.02
C THR A 567 -20.34 -22.63 -38.41
N ASN A 568 -20.97 -23.75 -38.67
CA ASN A 568 -21.85 -23.99 -39.81
C ASN A 568 -23.13 -24.66 -39.29
N ALA A 569 -24.25 -23.95 -39.38
CA ALA A 569 -25.56 -24.48 -39.06
C ALA A 569 -26.13 -25.23 -40.26
N PHE A 570 -26.79 -26.36 -40.03
CA PHE A 570 -27.45 -27.11 -41.11
C PHE A 570 -28.69 -27.84 -40.63
N ILE A 571 -29.62 -28.06 -41.57
CA ILE A 571 -30.80 -28.91 -41.37
C ILE A 571 -30.68 -30.21 -42.17
N PHE A 572 -31.46 -31.21 -41.79
CA PHE A 572 -31.57 -32.49 -42.51
C PHE A 572 -32.98 -33.04 -42.36
N ARG A 573 -33.46 -33.86 -43.30
CA ARG A 573 -34.79 -34.47 -43.18
C ARG A 573 -34.79 -35.53 -42.08
N SER A 574 -35.68 -35.42 -41.10
CA SER A 574 -35.76 -36.36 -39.95
C SER A 574 -35.97 -37.80 -40.43
N ALA A 575 -36.81 -37.98 -41.45
CA ALA A 575 -37.10 -39.27 -42.06
C ALA A 575 -36.03 -39.78 -43.05
N ASP A 576 -35.10 -38.92 -43.51
CA ASP A 576 -34.00 -39.29 -44.40
C ASP A 576 -32.76 -38.43 -44.15
N ARG A 577 -31.93 -38.89 -43.21
CA ARG A 577 -30.65 -38.28 -42.83
C ARG A 577 -29.65 -38.15 -44.00
N THR A 578 -29.92 -38.76 -45.17
CA THR A 578 -29.10 -38.61 -46.38
C THR A 578 -29.43 -37.37 -47.21
N HIS A 579 -30.47 -36.62 -46.85
CA HIS A 579 -30.74 -35.26 -47.33
C HIS A 579 -30.33 -34.24 -46.25
N GLU A 580 -29.27 -33.47 -46.51
CA GLU A 580 -28.82 -32.34 -45.70
C GLU A 580 -28.89 -31.03 -46.50
N ILE A 581 -29.23 -29.93 -45.84
CA ILE A 581 -29.10 -28.57 -46.38
C ILE A 581 -28.11 -27.83 -45.49
N GLN A 582 -26.89 -27.66 -46.00
CA GLN A 582 -25.78 -26.98 -45.30
C GLN A 582 -25.71 -25.51 -45.73
N GLN A 583 -24.88 -24.73 -45.02
CA GLN A 583 -24.52 -23.40 -45.49
C GLN A 583 -23.85 -23.41 -46.87
N VAL A 584 -23.96 -22.27 -47.55
CA VAL A 584 -23.28 -21.94 -48.81
C VAL A 584 -21.81 -22.36 -48.81
N ASP A 585 -21.42 -23.08 -49.86
CA ASP A 585 -20.07 -23.63 -50.10
C ASP A 585 -19.50 -24.54 -48.99
N CYS A 586 -20.27 -24.82 -47.91
CA CYS A 586 -19.90 -25.78 -46.88
C CYS A 586 -20.05 -27.21 -47.38
N ARG A 587 -19.12 -28.08 -46.98
CA ARG A 587 -19.14 -29.49 -47.36
C ARG A 587 -20.11 -30.28 -46.48
N ALA A 588 -20.98 -31.04 -47.15
CA ALA A 588 -21.88 -32.00 -46.52
C ALA A 588 -21.15 -33.01 -45.61
N THR A 589 -21.89 -33.63 -44.69
CA THR A 589 -21.33 -34.72 -43.87
C THR A 589 -21.19 -36.01 -44.68
N ALA A 590 -20.53 -37.02 -44.10
CA ALA A 590 -20.36 -38.33 -44.71
C ALA A 590 -21.69 -39.12 -44.90
N LYS A 591 -22.82 -38.62 -44.36
CA LYS A 591 -24.14 -39.23 -44.52
C LYS A 591 -24.87 -38.78 -45.77
N MET A 592 -24.44 -37.67 -46.38
CA MET A 592 -25.12 -37.04 -47.51
C MET A 592 -25.15 -37.96 -48.73
N ASN A 593 -26.32 -38.10 -49.34
CA ASN A 593 -26.45 -38.74 -50.64
C ASN A 593 -25.93 -37.81 -51.74
N THR A 594 -24.65 -37.94 -52.07
CA THR A 594 -23.98 -37.08 -53.07
C THR A 594 -24.52 -37.22 -54.50
N ALA A 595 -25.44 -38.15 -54.77
CA ALA A 595 -26.12 -38.26 -56.07
C ALA A 595 -27.25 -37.23 -56.27
N LEU A 596 -27.60 -36.46 -55.23
CA LEU A 596 -28.59 -35.40 -55.27
C LEU A 596 -28.02 -34.05 -55.76
N PHE A 597 -26.71 -33.85 -55.65
CA PHE A 597 -26.04 -32.68 -56.23
C PHE A 597 -26.19 -32.67 -57.76
N ARG A 598 -26.35 -31.48 -58.34
CA ARG A 598 -26.64 -31.27 -59.78
C ARG A 598 -27.95 -31.90 -60.26
N THR A 599 -28.96 -31.91 -59.39
CA THR A 599 -30.33 -32.30 -59.74
C THR A 599 -31.31 -31.17 -59.43
N ALA A 600 -32.48 -31.16 -60.09
CA ALA A 600 -33.45 -30.08 -59.99
C ALA A 600 -32.81 -28.67 -60.22
N ASP A 601 -32.83 -27.80 -59.22
CA ASP A 601 -32.30 -26.44 -59.30
C ASP A 601 -30.85 -26.32 -58.77
N ASP A 602 -30.29 -27.37 -58.14
CA ASP A 602 -28.93 -27.39 -57.61
C ASP A 602 -27.87 -27.45 -58.72
N ASP A 603 -26.83 -26.61 -58.57
CA ASP A 603 -25.68 -26.49 -59.46
C ASP A 603 -24.36 -26.65 -58.67
N SER A 604 -24.36 -27.46 -57.60
CA SER A 604 -23.15 -27.74 -56.81
C SER A 604 -22.07 -28.43 -57.65
N ASP A 605 -20.78 -28.20 -57.38
CA ASP A 605 -19.67 -28.74 -58.18
C ASP A 605 -18.44 -29.22 -57.39
N GLN A 606 -17.52 -29.88 -58.12
CA GLN A 606 -16.27 -30.41 -57.56
C GLN A 606 -15.17 -29.35 -57.36
N LEU A 607 -15.45 -28.07 -57.61
CA LEU A 607 -14.50 -26.95 -57.59
C LEU A 607 -14.79 -25.93 -56.46
N ASN A 608 -15.60 -26.33 -55.47
CA ASN A 608 -16.03 -25.58 -54.28
C ASN A 608 -17.25 -24.67 -54.47
N ARG A 609 -18.18 -25.02 -55.36
CA ARG A 609 -19.55 -24.50 -55.36
C ARG A 609 -20.47 -25.49 -54.64
N TRP A 610 -21.11 -25.12 -53.52
CA TRP A 610 -22.07 -26.02 -52.86
C TRP A 610 -23.33 -25.28 -52.40
N TYR A 611 -24.48 -25.96 -52.52
CA TYR A 611 -25.81 -25.48 -52.12
C TYR A 611 -26.18 -24.15 -52.79
N LYS A 612 -25.98 -24.07 -54.11
CA LYS A 612 -26.33 -22.92 -54.96
C LYS A 612 -27.01 -23.37 -56.25
N THR A 613 -28.00 -22.61 -56.70
CA THR A 613 -28.50 -22.67 -58.08
C THR A 613 -27.49 -22.10 -59.08
N VAL A 614 -27.72 -22.26 -60.37
CA VAL A 614 -26.90 -21.66 -61.45
C VAL A 614 -26.70 -20.14 -61.31
N ASN A 615 -27.64 -19.43 -60.67
CA ASN A 615 -27.59 -17.98 -60.44
C ASN A 615 -27.06 -17.59 -59.04
N ASN A 616 -26.29 -18.47 -58.38
CA ASN A 616 -25.77 -18.32 -57.00
C ASN A 616 -26.80 -18.32 -55.87
N MET A 617 -28.11 -18.33 -56.16
CA MET A 617 -29.20 -18.37 -55.18
C MET A 617 -29.04 -19.59 -54.23
N PRO A 618 -28.91 -19.41 -52.90
CA PRO A 618 -28.64 -20.50 -51.95
C PRO A 618 -29.90 -21.13 -51.32
N TRP A 619 -29.76 -22.21 -50.54
CA TRP A 619 -30.84 -22.77 -49.68
C TRP A 619 -30.68 -22.45 -48.19
N SER A 620 -29.72 -21.58 -47.87
CA SER A 620 -29.41 -21.13 -46.53
C SER A 620 -28.93 -19.68 -46.60
N VAL A 621 -29.30 -18.84 -45.64
CA VAL A 621 -28.75 -17.50 -45.48
C VAL A 621 -28.27 -17.32 -44.05
N GLU A 622 -27.01 -16.91 -43.88
CA GLU A 622 -26.45 -16.51 -42.59
C GLU A 622 -26.33 -14.99 -42.53
N ILE A 623 -26.73 -14.41 -41.40
CA ILE A 623 -26.76 -12.98 -41.14
C ILE A 623 -26.15 -12.75 -39.76
N LEU A 624 -25.03 -12.01 -39.71
CA LEU A 624 -24.53 -11.45 -38.47
C LEU A 624 -25.38 -10.24 -38.12
N SER A 625 -26.33 -10.41 -37.20
CA SER A 625 -27.42 -9.46 -36.99
C SER A 625 -26.94 -8.11 -36.44
N GLY A 626 -25.87 -8.16 -35.63
CA GLY A 626 -25.33 -6.98 -34.96
C GLY A 626 -26.38 -6.31 -34.07
N ASP A 627 -26.61 -5.03 -34.30
CA ASP A 627 -27.61 -4.20 -33.63
C ASP A 627 -29.05 -4.36 -34.18
N VAL A 628 -29.27 -5.19 -35.21
CA VAL A 628 -30.57 -5.35 -35.88
C VAL A 628 -31.23 -6.67 -35.54
N ASN A 629 -32.53 -6.62 -35.24
CA ASN A 629 -33.36 -7.82 -35.16
C ASN A 629 -33.87 -8.21 -36.56
N PHE A 630 -33.28 -9.24 -37.18
CA PHE A 630 -33.70 -9.72 -38.50
C PHE A 630 -35.16 -10.21 -38.48
N LYS A 631 -35.94 -9.77 -39.47
CA LYS A 631 -37.33 -10.17 -39.69
C LYS A 631 -37.37 -11.09 -40.90
N HIS A 632 -37.53 -12.40 -40.69
CA HIS A 632 -37.66 -13.31 -41.83
C HIS A 632 -38.93 -12.97 -42.63
N PRO A 633 -38.97 -13.27 -43.95
CA PRO A 633 -40.17 -13.14 -44.75
C PRO A 633 -41.38 -13.90 -44.19
N LEU A 634 -42.58 -13.43 -44.53
CA LEU A 634 -43.84 -14.14 -44.28
C LEU A 634 -43.98 -15.33 -45.25
N GLU A 635 -44.76 -16.35 -44.87
CA GLU A 635 -45.01 -17.55 -45.67
C GLU A 635 -45.37 -17.26 -47.15
N ASN A 636 -44.74 -17.99 -48.08
CA ASN A 636 -44.86 -17.85 -49.53
C ASN A 636 -44.42 -16.47 -50.08
N ILE A 637 -43.87 -15.58 -49.24
CA ILE A 637 -43.36 -14.28 -49.69
C ILE A 637 -41.86 -14.39 -49.93
N ASN A 638 -41.52 -14.63 -51.20
CA ASN A 638 -40.15 -14.77 -51.67
C ASN A 638 -39.20 -13.73 -51.06
N ILE A 639 -37.99 -14.15 -50.64
CA ILE A 639 -37.02 -13.26 -50.00
C ILE A 639 -36.64 -12.06 -50.87
N GLU A 640 -36.66 -12.17 -52.20
CA GLU A 640 -36.39 -11.06 -53.12
C GLU A 640 -37.52 -10.00 -53.11
N GLU A 641 -38.73 -10.38 -52.71
CA GLU A 641 -39.87 -9.49 -52.54
C GLU A 641 -39.89 -8.81 -51.17
N ALA A 642 -39.49 -9.54 -50.12
CA ALA A 642 -39.33 -9.04 -48.77
C ALA A 642 -38.09 -8.15 -48.62
N TYR A 643 -37.01 -8.48 -49.33
CA TYR A 643 -35.72 -7.79 -49.30
C TYR A 643 -35.22 -7.51 -50.73
N PRO A 644 -35.61 -6.37 -51.34
CA PRO A 644 -35.33 -6.07 -52.75
C PRO A 644 -33.84 -6.07 -53.15
N ASP A 645 -32.94 -5.79 -52.20
CA ASP A 645 -31.49 -5.75 -52.42
C ASP A 645 -30.82 -7.14 -52.34
N PHE A 646 -31.53 -8.18 -51.90
CA PHE A 646 -30.98 -9.54 -51.69
C PHE A 646 -30.39 -10.14 -52.97
N ARG A 647 -31.06 -9.98 -54.12
CA ARG A 647 -30.59 -10.53 -55.40
C ARG A 647 -29.23 -9.95 -55.81
N GLU A 648 -29.03 -8.63 -55.67
CA GLU A 648 -27.76 -7.99 -56.04
C GLU A 648 -26.63 -8.41 -55.08
N TRP A 649 -26.94 -8.63 -53.80
CA TRP A 649 -26.01 -9.24 -52.83
C TRP A 649 -25.61 -10.66 -53.25
N VAL A 650 -26.56 -11.54 -53.61
CA VAL A 650 -26.28 -12.91 -54.07
C VAL A 650 -25.50 -12.93 -55.38
N GLU A 651 -25.97 -12.23 -56.41
CA GLU A 651 -25.36 -12.23 -57.75
C GLU A 651 -23.93 -11.66 -57.73
N SER A 652 -23.63 -10.77 -56.78
CA SER A 652 -22.27 -10.22 -56.56
C SER A 652 -21.36 -11.07 -55.66
N ASN A 653 -21.79 -12.25 -55.19
CA ASN A 653 -21.10 -13.05 -54.16
C ASN A 653 -20.80 -12.23 -52.88
N GLY A 654 -21.80 -11.51 -52.38
CA GLY A 654 -21.73 -10.75 -51.13
C GLY A 654 -20.86 -9.49 -51.16
N GLN A 655 -20.44 -9.03 -52.35
CA GLN A 655 -19.59 -7.85 -52.49
C GLN A 655 -20.39 -6.54 -52.57
N ALA A 656 -21.59 -6.58 -53.15
CA ALA A 656 -22.54 -5.47 -53.15
C ALA A 656 -23.61 -5.67 -52.06
N LYS A 657 -24.28 -4.58 -51.66
CA LYS A 657 -25.46 -4.61 -50.78
C LYS A 657 -25.29 -5.43 -49.48
N GLN A 658 -24.13 -5.35 -48.83
CA GLN A 658 -23.80 -6.14 -47.63
C GLN A 658 -24.79 -5.99 -46.47
N GLU A 659 -25.52 -4.87 -46.41
CA GLU A 659 -26.54 -4.57 -45.39
C GLU A 659 -27.98 -4.78 -45.87
N TRP A 660 -28.21 -5.57 -46.94
CA TRP A 660 -29.55 -5.81 -47.52
C TRP A 660 -30.62 -6.16 -46.46
N PHE A 661 -30.24 -6.94 -45.45
CA PHE A 661 -31.10 -7.42 -44.37
C PHE A 661 -31.60 -6.32 -43.42
N ARG A 662 -31.00 -5.11 -43.48
CA ARG A 662 -31.46 -3.92 -42.71
C ARG A 662 -32.64 -3.21 -43.36
N TYR A 663 -33.00 -3.54 -44.61
CA TYR A 663 -33.99 -2.79 -45.40
C TYR A 663 -35.15 -3.68 -45.91
N PRO A 664 -35.95 -4.27 -45.01
CA PRO A 664 -37.13 -5.03 -45.40
C PRO A 664 -38.23 -4.15 -46.00
N ASN A 665 -39.07 -4.77 -46.81
CA ASN A 665 -40.44 -4.33 -46.99
C ASN A 665 -41.25 -4.81 -45.78
N GLU A 666 -41.52 -3.90 -44.84
CA GLU A 666 -42.21 -4.20 -43.56
C GLU A 666 -43.59 -4.89 -43.73
N ALA A 667 -44.25 -4.76 -44.87
CA ALA A 667 -45.52 -5.46 -45.16
C ALA A 667 -45.34 -6.93 -45.61
N LYS A 668 -44.10 -7.43 -45.67
CA LYS A 668 -43.71 -8.73 -46.23
C LYS A 668 -42.81 -9.56 -45.32
N VAL A 669 -42.47 -9.05 -44.15
CA VAL A 669 -41.65 -9.72 -43.13
C VAL A 669 -42.43 -9.90 -41.84
N PHE A 670 -42.02 -10.88 -41.03
CA PHE A 670 -42.65 -11.17 -39.75
C PHE A 670 -42.41 -10.06 -38.73
N ASN A 671 -43.47 -9.63 -38.06
CA ASN A 671 -43.39 -8.56 -37.08
C ASN A 671 -43.19 -9.11 -35.66
N TRP A 672 -41.98 -9.00 -35.13
CA TRP A 672 -41.64 -9.40 -33.76
C TRP A 672 -42.39 -8.61 -32.67
N ASP A 673 -42.87 -7.39 -32.97
CA ASP A 673 -43.55 -6.52 -31.99
C ASP A 673 -45.01 -6.96 -31.68
N GLU A 674 -45.49 -8.03 -32.34
CA GLU A 674 -46.85 -8.57 -32.18
C GLU A 674 -46.90 -9.86 -31.32
N LEU A 675 -45.77 -10.23 -30.69
CA LEU A 675 -45.58 -11.39 -29.80
C LEU A 675 -45.49 -11.00 -28.31
#